data_AF-A0A956JJ15-F1
#
_entry.id   AF-A0A956JJ15-F1
#
_cell.length_a   1.000
_cell.length_b   1.000
_cell.length_c   1.000
_cell.angle_alpha   90.00
_cell.angle_beta   90.00
_cell.angle_gamma   90.00
#
_symmetry.space_group_name_H-M   'P 1'
#
loop_
_entity.id
_entity.type
_entity.pdbx_description
1 polymer ?
#
loop_
_entity_poly.entity_id
_entity_poly.type
_entity_poly.pdbx_seq_one_letter_code
_entity_poly.pdbx_strand_id
1 'polypeptide(L)'
;MRRLPVVVSLAWLLGASLACQSNAPTPAADSGSTEAAAEIDVEALLEGRTFPLLLWSAYSVQQEYFDADRFDGREQLDWALHELGLRFPELFAELDGNTVKITVGEASETIPFGELGTPLVAAEVLEKVLLFARDNLELADDEAVHRLEYTAINGFLSPLDPHTILLTPEERSDLGIRTKGQFGGIGAEIVPDKRRIRVVRVLPKSPAEAAGLQPDDLILQIAGESTVNMAAVDAQHLLRGPIDTEVSLKIQRGAEVLTITITRKIIRIDSVVPTRLPGDVAYLRVTTFQENTGEQAATAIQEMQKEAPLKAVILDLRGNTGGLLTQAIAVLDLFIKEGELVIVRSAIGREAEAAKPETLVGDEVAVIALVDEEAASASEIVSGTLGSLGRGLVLGRRSFGKGTVQMLKPLAPYGRELALKMTVAEYQVAGDKRIQTVGVAPDLVLVPVDVTELAGIARYYDTERFERQRERLQVAHLPSARHDPALKEAPKDDALLRYLGDRRDVADGEPDALADPEVAIAREVALAVAGSATPEARRKALAGIQGELAAREDAAIVDRLGAQKVAWAGTVGASGDPKLEVKAVIPQLAKRGEDGEVTPITAGEPFDLKVEVTNRSDAPAERLHLITECVHDELDGIELLIGTVPPGETVRREVSLKVMPWHPDFAEELRLDVHSGEPGDAPDATAALRLEIAGQERSDPSYDWWIVDDPKLVAAAPARPQEEGPAVGEPFTVAGNGDGVLQPGE
;
A
#
# COMPACT_ATOMS: atom_id res chain seq x y z
N MET A 1 -21.07 -19.93 -44.79
CA MET A 1 -21.86 -18.81 -45.35
C MET A 1 -22.43 -18.00 -44.20
N ARG A 2 -22.29 -16.67 -44.28
CA ARG A 2 -22.73 -15.59 -43.37
C ARG A 2 -21.99 -15.45 -42.02
N ARG A 3 -20.82 -14.80 -42.11
CA ARG A 3 -20.25 -13.92 -41.07
C ARG A 3 -20.87 -12.52 -41.24
N LEU A 4 -21.25 -11.86 -40.14
CA LEU A 4 -21.48 -10.42 -40.06
C LEU A 4 -20.28 -9.79 -39.32
N PRO A 5 -19.70 -8.69 -39.80
CA PRO A 5 -18.72 -7.90 -39.05
C PRO A 5 -19.44 -6.74 -38.32
N VAL A 6 -19.04 -6.49 -37.07
CA VAL A 6 -19.29 -5.21 -36.39
C VAL A 6 -17.95 -4.49 -36.35
N VAL A 7 -17.85 -3.44 -37.16
CA VAL A 7 -16.78 -2.45 -37.19
C VAL A 7 -17.20 -1.33 -36.25
N VAL A 8 -16.35 -0.95 -35.30
CA VAL A 8 -16.48 0.32 -34.57
C VAL A 8 -15.20 1.12 -34.81
N SER A 9 -15.32 2.10 -35.69
CA SER A 9 -14.38 3.19 -35.89
C SER A 9 -14.48 4.18 -34.74
N LEU A 10 -13.35 4.70 -34.25
CA LEU A 10 -13.28 6.05 -33.70
C LEU A 10 -11.87 6.64 -33.94
N ALA A 11 -11.69 7.15 -35.16
CA ALA A 11 -10.78 8.24 -35.45
C ALA A 11 -11.67 9.46 -35.77
N TRP A 12 -11.21 10.66 -35.40
CA TRP A 12 -11.82 12.00 -35.54
C TRP A 12 -12.52 12.57 -34.30
N LEU A 13 -11.82 13.48 -33.63
CA LEU A 13 -12.33 14.82 -33.27
C LEU A 13 -11.17 15.68 -32.74
N LEU A 14 -10.57 16.49 -33.61
CA LEU A 14 -10.23 17.92 -33.38
C LEU A 14 -9.39 18.44 -34.56
N GLY A 15 -10.07 18.66 -35.68
CA GLY A 15 -9.64 19.59 -36.72
C GLY A 15 -10.70 20.69 -36.83
N ALA A 16 -10.45 21.84 -36.21
CA ALA A 16 -11.21 23.05 -36.45
C ALA A 16 -10.25 24.24 -36.57
N SER A 17 -10.12 24.69 -37.81
CA SER A 17 -9.34 25.84 -38.27
C SER A 17 -9.82 27.16 -37.67
N LEU A 18 -8.90 27.94 -37.08
CA LEU A 18 -8.98 29.40 -37.11
C LEU A 18 -7.77 29.94 -37.87
N ALA A 19 -8.05 30.50 -39.05
CA ALA A 19 -7.11 31.28 -39.82
C ALA A 19 -6.91 32.64 -39.13
N CYS A 20 -5.66 32.97 -38.79
CA CYS A 20 -5.23 34.34 -38.58
C CYS A 20 -3.84 34.51 -39.21
N GLN A 21 -3.63 35.72 -39.73
CA GLN A 21 -2.74 36.03 -40.83
C GLN A 21 -1.25 36.03 -40.46
N SER A 22 -0.48 35.74 -41.51
CA SER A 22 0.96 35.87 -41.67
C SER A 22 1.61 37.10 -41.05
N ASN A 23 2.75 36.89 -40.38
CA ASN A 23 3.94 37.74 -40.53
C ASN A 23 5.22 36.90 -40.37
N ALA A 24 6.22 37.24 -41.19
CA ALA A 24 7.39 36.45 -41.59
C ALA A 24 8.35 35.99 -40.46
N PRO A 25 9.15 34.92 -40.69
CA PRO A 25 10.17 34.48 -39.75
C PRO A 25 11.47 35.27 -39.92
N THR A 26 12.16 35.52 -38.81
CA THR A 26 13.55 36.00 -38.77
C THR A 26 14.45 34.76 -38.58
N PRO A 27 15.58 34.61 -39.29
CA PRO A 27 16.33 33.35 -39.27
C PRO A 27 17.25 33.30 -38.05
N ALA A 28 17.23 32.19 -37.31
CA ALA A 28 18.23 31.91 -36.30
C ALA A 28 18.53 30.41 -36.22
N ALA A 29 19.81 30.12 -36.50
CA ALA A 29 20.63 28.99 -36.09
C ALA A 29 20.20 27.55 -36.48
N ASP A 30 21.03 26.96 -37.35
CA ASP A 30 21.25 25.52 -37.48
C ASP A 30 21.22 24.84 -36.10
N SER A 31 20.22 24.02 -35.87
CA SER A 31 20.25 22.92 -34.91
C SER A 31 20.10 21.63 -35.70
N GLY A 32 20.97 20.67 -35.40
CA GLY A 32 21.16 19.45 -36.15
C GLY A 32 19.85 18.70 -36.40
N SER A 33 19.79 18.09 -37.58
CA SER A 33 18.80 17.11 -37.97
C SER A 33 18.61 16.06 -36.88
N THR A 34 17.46 16.10 -36.20
CA THR A 34 16.90 14.90 -35.58
C THR A 34 16.49 13.98 -36.73
N GLU A 35 17.21 12.85 -36.87
CA GLU A 35 16.72 11.74 -37.67
C GLU A 35 15.34 11.37 -37.12
N ALA A 36 14.30 11.54 -37.95
CA ALA A 36 12.98 11.00 -37.65
C ALA A 36 13.13 9.48 -37.54
N ALA A 37 12.92 8.93 -36.34
CA ALA A 37 12.88 7.49 -36.12
C ALA A 37 11.90 6.87 -37.13
N ALA A 38 12.37 5.89 -37.90
CA ALA A 38 11.53 5.18 -38.86
C ALA A 38 10.34 4.55 -38.10
N GLU A 39 9.11 4.82 -38.53
CA GLU A 39 7.92 4.12 -38.03
C GLU A 39 8.09 2.62 -38.31
N ILE A 40 8.32 1.84 -37.26
CA ILE A 40 8.37 0.38 -37.32
C ILE A 40 6.92 -0.11 -37.49
N ASP A 41 6.68 -0.93 -38.52
CA ASP A 41 5.42 -1.65 -38.67
C ASP A 41 5.31 -2.72 -37.57
N VAL A 42 4.43 -2.46 -36.59
CA VAL A 42 4.23 -3.32 -35.42
C VAL A 42 3.62 -4.66 -35.82
N GLU A 43 2.77 -4.74 -36.84
CA GLU A 43 2.21 -6.01 -37.28
C GLU A 43 3.32 -6.89 -37.87
N ALA A 44 4.18 -6.31 -38.69
CA ALA A 44 5.35 -7.00 -39.25
C ALA A 44 6.39 -7.40 -38.18
N LEU A 45 6.56 -6.60 -37.12
CA LEU A 45 7.47 -6.91 -36.02
C LEU A 45 7.05 -8.19 -35.27
N LEU A 46 5.74 -8.40 -35.13
CA LEU A 46 5.16 -9.47 -34.32
C LEU A 46 4.84 -10.73 -35.12
N GLU A 47 4.70 -10.62 -36.45
CA GLU A 47 4.32 -11.74 -37.30
C GLU A 47 5.33 -12.90 -37.21
N GLY A 48 4.83 -14.10 -36.91
CA GLY A 48 5.63 -15.33 -36.84
C GLY A 48 6.50 -15.50 -35.58
N ARG A 49 6.45 -14.55 -34.64
CA ARG A 49 7.16 -14.64 -33.35
C ARG A 49 6.49 -15.65 -32.42
N THR A 50 7.31 -16.32 -31.60
CA THR A 50 6.79 -17.22 -30.54
C THR A 50 6.33 -16.41 -29.33
N PHE A 51 7.06 -15.35 -28.99
CA PHE A 51 6.78 -14.49 -27.83
C PHE A 51 6.46 -13.05 -28.28
N PRO A 52 5.40 -12.85 -29.09
CA PRO A 52 5.06 -11.52 -29.61
C PRO A 52 4.73 -10.50 -28.51
N LEU A 53 4.27 -10.94 -27.34
CA LEU A 53 3.90 -10.02 -26.27
C LEU A 53 5.13 -9.34 -25.66
N LEU A 54 6.26 -10.06 -25.57
CA LEU A 54 7.52 -9.48 -25.13
C LEU A 54 7.98 -8.31 -26.03
N LEU A 55 8.03 -8.54 -27.34
CA LEU A 55 8.49 -7.55 -28.31
C LEU A 55 7.52 -6.36 -28.37
N TRP A 56 6.21 -6.61 -28.33
CA TRP A 56 5.21 -5.56 -28.31
C TRP A 56 5.31 -4.69 -27.05
N SER A 57 5.59 -5.30 -25.88
CA SER A 57 5.73 -4.58 -24.62
C SER A 57 6.97 -3.69 -24.63
N ALA A 58 8.11 -4.24 -25.07
CA ALA A 58 9.35 -3.48 -25.21
C ALA A 58 9.23 -2.34 -26.23
N TYR A 59 8.58 -2.58 -27.37
CA TYR A 59 8.28 -1.53 -28.35
C TYR A 59 7.39 -0.44 -27.76
N SER A 60 6.31 -0.81 -27.09
CA SER A 60 5.38 0.15 -26.48
C SER A 60 6.06 1.05 -25.45
N VAL A 61 6.93 0.47 -24.62
CA VAL A 61 7.75 1.21 -23.66
C VAL A 61 8.72 2.14 -24.36
N GLN A 62 9.45 1.65 -25.36
CA GLN A 62 10.43 2.47 -26.09
C GLN A 62 9.80 3.72 -26.72
N GLN A 63 8.53 3.65 -27.15
CA GLN A 63 7.85 4.78 -27.81
C GLN A 63 7.19 5.77 -26.84
N GLU A 64 6.62 5.30 -25.74
CA GLU A 64 5.66 6.08 -24.95
C GLU A 64 5.96 6.14 -23.46
N TYR A 65 7.02 5.46 -22.99
CA TYR A 65 7.44 5.57 -21.61
C TYR A 65 7.91 7.00 -21.30
N PHE A 66 7.48 7.52 -20.15
CA PHE A 66 7.69 8.92 -19.78
C PHE A 66 9.17 9.32 -19.67
N ASP A 67 10.00 8.44 -19.09
CA ASP A 67 11.36 8.75 -18.66
C ASP A 67 12.38 7.86 -19.38
N ALA A 68 12.78 8.29 -20.58
CA ALA A 68 13.70 7.52 -21.43
C ALA A 68 15.10 7.36 -20.81
N ASP A 69 15.47 8.19 -19.83
CA ASP A 69 16.77 8.09 -19.15
C ASP A 69 16.88 6.85 -18.24
N ARG A 70 15.75 6.19 -17.95
CA ARG A 70 15.71 4.92 -17.20
C ARG A 70 15.97 3.68 -18.06
N PHE A 71 16.16 3.84 -19.36
CA PHE A 71 16.42 2.70 -20.24
C PHE A 71 17.86 2.21 -20.08
N ASP A 72 18.00 1.03 -19.49
CA ASP A 72 19.24 0.25 -19.48
C ASP A 72 18.94 -1.19 -19.93
N GLY A 73 19.18 -1.47 -21.21
CA GLY A 73 18.86 -2.78 -21.78
C GLY A 73 19.63 -3.94 -21.12
N ARG A 74 20.78 -3.69 -20.49
CA ARG A 74 21.53 -4.72 -19.76
C ARG A 74 20.88 -4.99 -18.41
N GLU A 75 20.55 -3.95 -17.65
CA GLU A 75 19.84 -4.09 -16.37
C GLU A 75 18.46 -4.74 -16.57
N GLN A 76 17.71 -4.32 -17.58
CA GLN A 76 16.42 -4.92 -17.94
C GLN A 76 16.56 -6.41 -18.28
N LEU A 77 17.60 -6.79 -19.03
CA LEU A 77 17.86 -8.19 -19.32
C LEU A 77 18.21 -8.97 -18.03
N ASP A 78 19.09 -8.42 -17.19
CA ASP A 78 19.51 -9.07 -15.92
C ASP A 78 18.33 -9.34 -14.99
N TRP A 79 17.45 -8.36 -14.79
CA TRP A 79 16.25 -8.50 -13.97
C TRP A 79 15.25 -9.50 -14.55
N ALA A 80 15.10 -9.55 -15.87
CA ALA A 80 14.28 -10.58 -16.51
C ALA A 80 14.81 -12.00 -16.24
N LEU A 81 16.13 -12.20 -16.32
CA LEU A 81 16.76 -13.48 -16.01
C LEU A 81 16.62 -13.86 -14.53
N HIS A 82 16.77 -12.87 -13.64
CA HIS A 82 16.59 -13.06 -12.20
C HIS A 82 15.17 -13.52 -11.87
N GLU A 83 14.15 -12.81 -12.37
CA GLU A 83 12.74 -13.18 -12.14
C GLU A 83 12.40 -14.54 -12.71
N LEU A 84 12.95 -14.90 -13.87
CA LEU A 84 12.80 -16.25 -14.44
C LEU A 84 13.38 -17.32 -13.50
N GLY A 85 14.59 -17.13 -12.96
CA GLY A 85 15.20 -18.08 -12.03
C GLY A 85 14.46 -18.21 -10.70
N LEU A 86 13.82 -17.13 -10.22
CA LEU A 86 12.97 -17.17 -9.02
C LEU A 86 11.68 -17.97 -9.24
N ARG A 87 11.11 -17.94 -10.45
CA ARG A 87 9.82 -18.59 -10.77
C ARG A 87 9.95 -20.00 -11.32
N PHE A 88 11.08 -20.31 -11.97
CA PHE A 88 11.34 -21.59 -12.61
C PHE A 88 12.62 -22.19 -12.01
N PRO A 89 12.55 -23.00 -10.95
CA PRO A 89 13.72 -23.49 -10.20
C PRO A 89 14.72 -24.31 -11.04
N GLU A 90 14.28 -24.87 -12.16
CA GLU A 90 15.10 -25.63 -13.10
C GLU A 90 15.90 -24.73 -14.05
N LEU A 91 15.55 -23.44 -14.14
CA LEU A 91 16.13 -22.46 -15.03
C LEU A 91 17.11 -21.57 -14.25
N PHE A 92 18.36 -21.59 -14.69
CA PHE A 92 19.41 -20.68 -14.22
C PHE A 92 19.94 -19.89 -15.40
N ALA A 93 19.84 -18.57 -15.34
CA ALA A 93 20.38 -17.69 -16.35
C ALA A 93 21.16 -16.54 -15.71
N GLU A 94 22.35 -16.28 -16.24
CA GLU A 94 23.24 -15.23 -15.75
C GLU A 94 23.87 -14.45 -16.91
N LEU A 95 24.15 -13.17 -16.68
CA LEU A 95 24.94 -12.35 -17.60
C LEU A 95 26.44 -12.53 -17.33
N ASP A 96 27.18 -12.99 -18.34
CA ASP A 96 28.64 -13.00 -18.34
C ASP A 96 29.17 -12.18 -19.51
N GLY A 97 29.70 -10.99 -19.22
CA GLY A 97 30.10 -10.02 -20.24
C GLY A 97 28.94 -9.73 -21.20
N ASN A 98 29.14 -9.95 -22.50
CA ASN A 98 28.13 -9.77 -23.55
C ASN A 98 27.46 -11.08 -23.96
N THR A 99 27.33 -12.00 -23.01
CA THR A 99 26.65 -13.28 -23.22
C THR A 99 25.64 -13.54 -22.12
N VAL A 100 24.52 -14.17 -22.47
CA VAL A 100 23.62 -14.82 -21.52
C VAL A 100 24.00 -16.29 -21.49
N LYS A 101 24.36 -16.81 -20.33
CA LYS A 101 24.51 -18.24 -20.12
C LYS A 101 23.25 -18.75 -19.45
N ILE A 102 22.52 -19.62 -20.15
CA ILE A 102 21.28 -20.23 -19.65
C ILE A 102 21.49 -21.73 -19.47
N THR A 103 20.93 -22.27 -18.39
CA THR A 103 20.90 -23.69 -18.07
C THR A 103 19.49 -24.05 -17.65
N VAL A 104 18.92 -25.12 -18.23
CA VAL A 104 17.62 -25.68 -17.87
C VAL A 104 17.81 -27.17 -17.66
N GLY A 105 17.73 -27.63 -16.41
CA GLY A 105 18.09 -29.00 -16.06
C GLY A 105 19.54 -29.32 -16.48
N GLU A 106 19.72 -30.30 -17.38
CA GLU A 106 21.04 -30.66 -17.92
C GLU A 106 21.42 -29.90 -19.21
N ALA A 107 20.47 -29.21 -19.85
CA ALA A 107 20.70 -28.47 -21.08
C ALA A 107 21.30 -27.10 -20.77
N SER A 108 22.29 -26.66 -21.56
CA SER A 108 22.87 -25.32 -21.43
C SER A 108 23.20 -24.71 -22.79
N GLU A 109 23.01 -23.39 -22.90
CA GLU A 109 23.35 -22.59 -24.08
C GLU A 109 24.01 -21.27 -23.66
N THR A 110 24.86 -20.73 -24.54
CA THR A 110 25.46 -19.40 -24.39
C THR A 110 25.01 -18.53 -25.56
N ILE A 111 24.25 -17.47 -25.25
CA ILE A 111 23.64 -16.57 -26.24
C ILE A 111 24.44 -15.27 -26.26
N PRO A 112 25.26 -15.00 -27.30
CA PRO A 112 25.97 -13.74 -27.43
C PRO A 112 25.03 -12.61 -27.87
N PHE A 113 25.30 -11.39 -27.39
CA PHE A 113 24.59 -10.18 -27.78
C PHE A 113 25.53 -9.00 -28.03
N GLY A 114 25.06 -8.01 -28.79
CA GLY A 114 25.78 -6.78 -29.13
C GLY A 114 25.50 -5.66 -28.13
N GLU A 115 25.51 -4.41 -28.59
CA GLU A 115 25.06 -3.28 -27.77
C GLU A 115 23.54 -3.33 -27.56
N LEU A 116 23.10 -3.21 -26.31
CA LEU A 116 21.69 -3.22 -25.92
C LEU A 116 21.14 -1.79 -25.81
N GLY A 117 21.29 -1.02 -26.88
CA GLY A 117 21.03 0.43 -26.88
C GLY A 117 19.55 0.83 -26.79
N THR A 118 18.61 -0.12 -26.94
CA THR A 118 17.17 0.15 -26.78
C THR A 118 16.47 -1.03 -26.11
N PRO A 119 15.29 -0.79 -25.48
CA PRO A 119 14.48 -1.87 -24.91
C PRO A 119 14.13 -2.96 -25.94
N LEU A 120 13.85 -2.59 -27.19
CA LEU A 120 13.52 -3.57 -28.23
C LEU A 120 14.68 -4.53 -28.52
N VAL A 121 15.92 -4.03 -28.60
CA VAL A 121 17.11 -4.88 -28.85
C VAL A 121 17.36 -5.85 -27.69
N ALA A 122 17.17 -5.38 -26.45
CA ALA A 122 17.29 -6.24 -25.28
C ALA A 122 16.19 -7.33 -25.24
N ALA A 123 14.97 -6.98 -25.62
CA ALA A 123 13.86 -7.93 -25.73
C ALA A 123 14.08 -9.01 -26.80
N GLU A 124 14.76 -8.71 -27.91
CA GLU A 124 15.14 -9.72 -28.92
C GLU A 124 16.15 -10.75 -28.37
N VAL A 125 17.04 -10.34 -27.46
CA VAL A 125 17.95 -11.27 -26.78
C VAL A 125 17.17 -12.11 -25.79
N LEU A 126 16.29 -11.50 -25.01
CA LEU A 126 15.42 -12.20 -24.06
C LEU A 126 14.51 -13.21 -24.77
N GLU A 127 13.98 -12.91 -25.97
CA GLU A 127 13.20 -13.87 -26.76
C GLU A 127 13.98 -15.16 -27.03
N LYS A 128 15.29 -15.08 -27.32
CA LYS A 128 16.14 -16.26 -27.53
C LYS A 128 16.27 -17.10 -26.26
N VAL A 129 16.39 -16.43 -25.11
CA VAL A 129 16.42 -17.09 -23.79
C VAL A 129 15.09 -17.82 -23.55
N LEU A 130 13.95 -17.19 -23.85
CA LEU A 130 12.63 -17.81 -23.69
C LEU A 130 12.40 -18.99 -24.64
N LEU A 131 12.94 -18.93 -25.87
CA LEU A 131 12.87 -20.05 -26.81
C LEU A 131 13.65 -21.25 -26.27
N PHE A 132 14.88 -21.04 -25.78
CA PHE A 132 15.65 -22.11 -25.14
C PHE A 132 14.93 -22.64 -23.90
N ALA A 133 14.39 -21.76 -23.06
CA ALA A 133 13.65 -22.16 -21.86
C ALA A 133 12.41 -23.00 -22.21
N ARG A 134 11.59 -22.55 -23.16
CA ARG A 134 10.39 -23.29 -23.61
C ARG A 134 10.74 -24.68 -24.16
N ASP A 135 11.84 -24.79 -24.90
CA ASP A 135 12.22 -26.04 -25.56
C ASP A 135 12.82 -27.07 -24.59
N ASN A 136 13.28 -26.63 -23.41
CA ASN A 136 13.93 -27.49 -22.41
C ASN A 136 13.18 -27.62 -21.08
N LEU A 137 12.27 -26.69 -20.76
CA LEU A 137 11.34 -26.82 -19.65
C LEU A 137 10.21 -27.75 -20.06
N GLU A 138 9.91 -28.77 -19.26
CA GLU A 138 8.77 -29.66 -19.47
C GLU A 138 7.45 -28.95 -19.10
N LEU A 139 7.10 -27.89 -19.83
CA LEU A 139 5.90 -27.09 -19.59
C LEU A 139 4.66 -27.90 -19.97
N ALA A 140 3.75 -28.07 -19.01
CA ALA A 140 2.59 -28.96 -19.13
C ALA A 140 1.57 -28.53 -20.20
N ASP A 141 1.44 -27.23 -20.46
CA ASP A 141 0.44 -26.64 -21.34
C ASP A 141 0.82 -25.22 -21.82
N ASP A 142 -0.01 -24.67 -22.71
CA ASP A 142 0.13 -23.29 -23.22
C ASP A 142 0.06 -22.24 -22.09
N GLU A 143 -0.64 -22.52 -20.99
CA GLU A 143 -0.71 -21.63 -19.83
C GLU A 143 0.67 -21.48 -19.17
N ALA A 144 1.39 -22.58 -19.02
CA ALA A 144 2.75 -22.56 -18.49
C ALA A 144 3.70 -21.75 -19.39
N VAL A 145 3.53 -21.82 -20.71
CA VAL A 145 4.29 -20.99 -21.67
C VAL A 145 3.93 -19.51 -21.53
N HIS A 146 2.64 -19.16 -21.38
CA HIS A 146 2.22 -17.78 -21.15
C HIS A 146 2.78 -17.22 -19.84
N ARG A 147 2.77 -18.01 -18.75
CA ARG A 147 3.38 -17.60 -17.47
C ARG A 147 4.88 -17.35 -17.59
N LEU A 148 5.59 -18.16 -18.38
CA LEU A 148 7.00 -17.93 -18.68
C LEU A 148 7.20 -16.56 -19.36
N GLU A 149 6.41 -16.25 -20.39
CA GLU A 149 6.46 -14.96 -21.09
C GLU A 149 6.11 -13.78 -20.17
N TYR A 150 5.04 -13.88 -19.37
CA TYR A 150 4.61 -12.81 -18.46
C TYR A 150 5.66 -12.52 -17.39
N THR A 151 6.28 -13.57 -16.85
CA THR A 151 7.37 -13.46 -15.86
C THR A 151 8.56 -12.70 -16.46
N ALA A 152 8.97 -13.10 -17.66
CA ALA A 152 10.08 -12.46 -18.36
C ALA A 152 9.82 -10.99 -18.64
N ILE A 153 8.60 -10.64 -19.08
CA ILE A 153 8.21 -9.26 -19.35
C ILE A 153 8.20 -8.44 -18.08
N ASN A 154 7.60 -8.92 -16.99
CA ASN A 154 7.53 -8.15 -15.75
C ASN A 154 8.92 -7.98 -15.11
N GLY A 155 9.82 -8.97 -15.22
CA GLY A 155 11.22 -8.78 -14.85
C GLY A 155 11.97 -7.81 -15.77
N PHE A 156 11.67 -7.81 -17.07
CA PHE A 156 12.25 -6.88 -18.03
C PHE A 156 11.82 -5.42 -17.81
N LEU A 157 10.60 -5.21 -17.31
CA LEU A 157 10.03 -3.89 -17.07
C LEU A 157 10.33 -3.34 -15.66
N SER A 158 10.68 -4.21 -14.71
CA SER A 158 10.86 -3.83 -13.29
C SER A 158 11.89 -2.73 -13.04
N PRO A 159 12.99 -2.57 -13.82
CA PRO A 159 13.94 -1.48 -13.59
C PRO A 159 13.41 -0.09 -13.94
N LEU A 160 12.40 0.01 -14.79
CA LEU A 160 11.84 1.29 -15.24
C LEU A 160 11.14 1.99 -14.08
N ASP A 161 10.08 1.35 -13.59
CA ASP A 161 9.32 1.72 -12.42
C ASP A 161 8.39 0.54 -12.04
N PRO A 162 7.84 0.52 -10.82
CA PRO A 162 6.97 -0.57 -10.35
C PRO A 162 5.49 -0.39 -10.71
N HIS A 163 5.18 0.55 -11.59
CA HIS A 163 3.84 0.78 -12.11
C HIS A 163 3.68 0.31 -13.56
N THR A 164 4.80 0.14 -14.25
CA THR A 164 4.92 -0.35 -15.62
C THR A 164 5.04 -1.86 -15.61
N ILE A 165 3.90 -2.53 -15.79
CA ILE A 165 3.77 -3.98 -15.69
C ILE A 165 2.80 -4.50 -16.75
N LEU A 166 3.04 -5.72 -17.20
CA LEU A 166 2.06 -6.49 -17.93
C LEU A 166 1.09 -7.13 -16.92
N LEU A 167 -0.18 -6.80 -17.07
CA LEU A 167 -1.27 -7.39 -16.30
C LEU A 167 -1.71 -8.70 -16.93
N THR A 168 -1.75 -9.77 -16.14
CA THR A 168 -2.36 -11.04 -16.54
C THR A 168 -3.87 -10.84 -16.79
N PRO A 169 -4.56 -11.81 -17.41
CA PRO A 169 -6.01 -11.73 -17.61
C PRO A 169 -6.79 -11.50 -16.31
N GLU A 170 -6.36 -12.14 -15.23
CA GLU A 170 -6.95 -12.03 -13.90
C GLU A 170 -6.73 -10.63 -13.33
N GLU A 171 -5.48 -10.14 -13.36
CA GLU A 171 -5.13 -8.81 -12.85
C GLU A 171 -5.80 -7.68 -13.63
N ARG A 172 -5.90 -7.82 -14.96
CA ARG A 172 -6.63 -6.89 -15.82
C ARG A 172 -8.12 -6.88 -15.48
N SER A 173 -8.71 -8.06 -15.29
CA SER A 173 -10.12 -8.20 -14.92
C SER A 173 -10.40 -7.51 -13.59
N ASP A 174 -9.58 -7.77 -12.57
CA ASP A 174 -9.70 -7.15 -11.25
C ASP A 174 -9.50 -5.64 -11.28
N LEU A 175 -8.53 -5.13 -12.06
CA LEU A 175 -8.36 -3.70 -12.28
C LEU A 175 -9.60 -3.08 -12.97
N GLY A 176 -10.19 -3.78 -13.92
CA GLY A 176 -11.44 -3.38 -14.58
C GLY A 176 -12.61 -3.27 -13.60
N ILE A 177 -12.72 -4.22 -12.66
CA ILE A 177 -13.74 -4.19 -11.61
C ILE A 177 -13.54 -2.98 -10.68
N ARG A 178 -12.29 -2.75 -10.24
CA ARG A 178 -11.94 -1.61 -9.37
C ARG A 178 -12.20 -0.25 -10.03
N THR A 179 -11.91 -0.13 -11.33
CA THR A 179 -12.08 1.13 -12.07
C THR A 179 -13.54 1.40 -12.45
N LYS A 180 -14.33 0.37 -12.78
CA LYS A 180 -15.76 0.50 -13.07
C LYS A 180 -16.62 0.64 -11.81
N GLY A 181 -16.14 0.13 -10.68
CA GLY A 181 -16.92 0.06 -9.44
C GLY A 181 -18.10 -0.89 -9.51
N GLN A 182 -18.09 -1.82 -10.47
CA GLN A 182 -19.15 -2.78 -10.65
C GLN A 182 -18.66 -4.04 -11.34
N PHE A 183 -19.27 -5.18 -11.01
CA PHE A 183 -18.93 -6.47 -11.59
C PHE A 183 -20.15 -7.38 -11.72
N GLY A 184 -20.08 -8.36 -12.62
CA GLY A 184 -21.08 -9.44 -12.71
C GLY A 184 -20.82 -10.49 -11.63
N GLY A 185 -21.79 -10.69 -10.73
CA GLY A 185 -21.64 -11.66 -9.65
C GLY A 185 -22.94 -11.91 -8.88
N ILE A 186 -22.80 -12.56 -7.72
CA ILE A 186 -23.95 -12.93 -6.88
C ILE A 186 -24.23 -11.94 -5.74
N GLY A 187 -23.26 -11.10 -5.37
CA GLY A 187 -23.42 -10.12 -4.29
C GLY A 187 -23.36 -10.73 -2.89
N ALA A 188 -22.31 -11.50 -2.60
CA ALA A 188 -22.02 -12.04 -1.28
C ALA A 188 -20.54 -11.90 -0.95
N GLU A 189 -20.23 -11.75 0.33
CA GLU A 189 -18.88 -11.74 0.87
C GLU A 189 -18.55 -13.11 1.45
N ILE A 190 -17.36 -13.60 1.13
CA ILE A 190 -16.90 -14.93 1.51
C ILE A 190 -15.53 -14.86 2.17
N VAL A 191 -15.28 -15.82 3.08
CA VAL A 191 -13.98 -15.99 3.73
C VAL A 191 -13.58 -17.47 3.73
N PRO A 192 -12.28 -17.78 3.75
CA PRO A 192 -11.82 -19.14 4.06
C PRO A 192 -12.24 -19.53 5.47
N ASP A 193 -12.76 -20.75 5.63
CA ASP A 193 -13.07 -21.36 6.93
C ASP A 193 -12.70 -22.84 6.92
N LYS A 194 -11.69 -23.23 7.70
CA LYS A 194 -11.26 -24.62 7.92
C LYS A 194 -11.26 -25.46 6.62
N ARG A 195 -10.55 -24.96 5.59
CA ARG A 195 -10.41 -25.57 4.25
C ARG A 195 -11.65 -25.51 3.36
N ARG A 196 -12.65 -24.69 3.68
CA ARG A 196 -13.83 -24.42 2.84
C ARG A 196 -14.05 -22.91 2.71
N ILE A 197 -15.12 -22.53 2.02
CA ILE A 197 -15.54 -21.15 1.84
C ILE A 197 -16.82 -20.92 2.64
N ARG A 198 -16.84 -19.90 3.50
CA ARG A 198 -17.99 -19.47 4.30
C ARG A 198 -18.52 -18.13 3.79
N VAL A 199 -19.84 -17.98 3.73
CA VAL A 199 -20.49 -16.69 3.49
C VAL A 199 -20.53 -15.89 4.78
N VAL A 200 -19.90 -14.72 4.81
CA VAL A 200 -19.92 -13.83 5.99
C VAL A 200 -21.00 -12.78 5.89
N ARG A 201 -21.30 -12.32 4.67
CA ARG A 201 -22.31 -11.29 4.44
C ARG A 201 -23.00 -11.52 3.10
N VAL A 202 -24.29 -11.27 3.05
CA VAL A 202 -25.07 -11.24 1.82
C VAL A 202 -25.50 -9.80 1.60
N LEU A 203 -25.21 -9.24 0.41
CA LEU A 203 -25.52 -7.85 0.13
C LEU A 203 -27.04 -7.67 -0.02
N PRO A 204 -27.64 -6.63 0.58
CA PRO A 204 -29.07 -6.35 0.40
C PRO A 204 -29.42 -6.13 -1.08
N LYS A 205 -30.61 -6.57 -1.50
CA LYS A 205 -31.12 -6.49 -2.88
C LYS A 205 -30.23 -7.19 -3.92
N SER A 206 -29.36 -8.10 -3.49
CA SER A 206 -28.47 -8.86 -4.37
C SER A 206 -29.14 -10.13 -4.92
N PRO A 207 -28.58 -10.72 -6.00
CA PRO A 207 -28.97 -12.04 -6.46
C PRO A 207 -28.85 -13.14 -5.39
N ALA A 208 -27.81 -13.07 -4.55
CA ALA A 208 -27.59 -14.01 -3.47
C ALA A 208 -28.71 -13.95 -2.40
N GLU A 209 -29.12 -12.74 -2.01
CA GLU A 209 -30.26 -12.55 -1.11
C GLU A 209 -31.56 -13.10 -1.72
N ALA A 210 -31.81 -12.75 -2.99
CA ALA A 210 -33.00 -13.20 -3.70
C ALA A 210 -33.06 -14.74 -3.87
N ALA A 211 -31.90 -15.39 -3.99
CA ALA A 211 -31.77 -16.84 -4.08
C ALA A 211 -31.77 -17.54 -2.70
N GLY A 212 -31.85 -16.78 -1.60
CA GLY A 212 -31.95 -17.30 -0.24
C GLY A 212 -30.63 -17.74 0.38
N LEU A 213 -29.49 -17.27 -0.13
CA LEU A 213 -28.19 -17.42 0.54
C LEU A 213 -28.19 -16.62 1.85
N GLN A 214 -27.56 -17.14 2.89
CA GLN A 214 -27.52 -16.53 4.22
C GLN A 214 -26.09 -16.43 4.74
N PRO A 215 -25.81 -15.48 5.66
CA PRO A 215 -24.61 -15.53 6.47
C PRO A 215 -24.45 -16.90 7.15
N ASP A 216 -23.20 -17.32 7.32
CA ASP A 216 -22.76 -18.61 7.86
C ASP A 216 -23.01 -19.86 7.01
N ASP A 217 -23.56 -19.71 5.80
CA ASP A 217 -23.60 -20.81 4.84
C ASP A 217 -22.17 -21.24 4.45
N LEU A 218 -21.90 -22.55 4.55
CA LEU A 218 -20.66 -23.16 4.07
C LEU A 218 -20.84 -23.60 2.62
N ILE A 219 -20.13 -22.95 1.69
CA ILE A 219 -20.13 -23.34 0.29
C ILE A 219 -19.29 -24.60 0.15
N LEU A 220 -19.91 -25.72 -0.26
CA LEU A 220 -19.28 -27.01 -0.49
C LEU A 220 -18.83 -27.19 -1.95
N GLN A 221 -19.59 -26.64 -2.90
CA GLN A 221 -19.26 -26.63 -4.32
C GLN A 221 -19.70 -25.34 -5.01
N ILE A 222 -18.94 -24.90 -6.01
CA ILE A 222 -19.28 -23.78 -6.91
C ILE A 222 -19.19 -24.31 -8.35
N ALA A 223 -20.26 -24.18 -9.13
CA ALA A 223 -20.34 -24.71 -10.49
C ALA A 223 -20.00 -26.22 -10.62
N GLY A 224 -20.19 -26.99 -9.55
CA GLY A 224 -19.86 -28.42 -9.47
C GLY A 224 -18.45 -28.72 -8.97
N GLU A 225 -17.56 -27.72 -8.89
CA GLU A 225 -16.21 -27.83 -8.36
C GLU A 225 -16.22 -27.80 -6.83
N SER A 226 -15.40 -28.63 -6.19
CA SER A 226 -15.33 -28.67 -4.73
C SER A 226 -14.56 -27.46 -4.18
N THR A 227 -15.08 -26.86 -3.12
CA THR A 227 -14.40 -25.77 -2.41
C THR A 227 -13.39 -26.25 -1.36
N VAL A 228 -13.15 -27.56 -1.25
CA VAL A 228 -12.18 -28.10 -0.31
C VAL A 228 -10.79 -27.65 -0.73
N ASN A 229 -10.05 -26.98 0.17
CA ASN A 229 -8.74 -26.36 -0.07
C ASN A 229 -8.72 -25.28 -1.16
N MET A 230 -9.89 -24.84 -1.65
CA MET A 230 -9.97 -23.76 -2.63
C MET A 230 -9.60 -22.43 -1.96
N ALA A 231 -8.73 -21.65 -2.59
CA ALA A 231 -8.43 -20.30 -2.10
C ALA A 231 -9.64 -19.40 -2.28
N ALA A 232 -9.79 -18.38 -1.42
CA ALA A 232 -10.91 -17.44 -1.53
C ALA A 232 -10.93 -16.71 -2.88
N VAL A 233 -9.76 -16.45 -3.47
CA VAL A 233 -9.62 -15.78 -4.77
C VAL A 233 -10.22 -16.65 -5.89
N ASP A 234 -9.90 -17.94 -5.93
CA ASP A 234 -10.47 -18.88 -6.92
C ASP A 234 -11.99 -18.97 -6.77
N ALA A 235 -12.48 -19.05 -5.53
CA ALA A 235 -13.90 -19.04 -5.26
C ALA A 235 -14.57 -17.75 -5.78
N GLN A 236 -13.94 -16.59 -5.61
CA GLN A 236 -14.45 -15.34 -6.16
C GLN A 236 -14.51 -15.36 -7.69
N HIS A 237 -13.48 -15.90 -8.37
CA HIS A 237 -13.48 -16.03 -9.83
C HIS A 237 -14.63 -16.91 -10.33
N LEU A 238 -14.91 -18.04 -9.66
CA LEU A 238 -16.01 -18.92 -10.01
C LEU A 238 -17.39 -18.29 -9.71
N LEU A 239 -17.51 -17.49 -8.65
CA LEU A 239 -18.76 -16.80 -8.29
C LEU A 239 -19.05 -15.60 -9.21
N ARG A 240 -18.00 -14.95 -9.72
CA ARG A 240 -18.09 -13.90 -10.74
C ARG A 240 -18.32 -14.51 -12.12
N GLY A 241 -18.74 -13.67 -13.06
CA GLY A 241 -18.96 -14.10 -14.44
C GLY A 241 -19.87 -13.14 -15.21
N PRO A 242 -20.13 -13.44 -16.50
CA PRO A 242 -20.97 -12.59 -17.32
C PRO A 242 -22.36 -12.42 -16.71
N ILE A 243 -22.92 -11.23 -16.86
CA ILE A 243 -24.27 -10.90 -16.38
C ILE A 243 -25.29 -11.83 -17.05
N ASP A 244 -26.35 -12.19 -16.32
CA ASP A 244 -27.43 -13.07 -16.77
C ASP A 244 -27.03 -14.54 -16.99
N THR A 245 -25.80 -14.93 -16.62
CA THR A 245 -25.41 -16.35 -16.52
C THR A 245 -25.74 -16.91 -15.13
N GLU A 246 -25.90 -18.22 -15.04
CA GLU A 246 -26.18 -18.90 -13.78
C GLU A 246 -24.91 -19.50 -13.15
N VAL A 247 -24.90 -19.58 -11.82
CA VAL A 247 -23.94 -20.35 -11.04
C VAL A 247 -24.70 -21.22 -10.04
N SER A 248 -24.33 -22.49 -9.96
CA SER A 248 -24.90 -23.42 -8.97
C SER A 248 -23.97 -23.52 -7.76
N LEU A 249 -24.53 -23.31 -6.57
CA LEU A 249 -23.85 -23.46 -5.29
C LEU A 249 -24.44 -24.64 -4.54
N LYS A 250 -23.59 -25.56 -4.11
CA LYS A 250 -23.95 -26.55 -3.09
C LYS A 250 -23.50 -26.02 -1.75
N ILE A 251 -24.43 -25.73 -0.85
CA ILE A 251 -24.13 -25.14 0.46
C ILE A 251 -24.53 -26.09 1.60
N GLN A 252 -23.93 -25.90 2.75
CA GLN A 252 -24.33 -26.48 4.02
C GLN A 252 -24.80 -25.38 4.96
N ARG A 253 -26.05 -25.52 5.44
CA ARG A 253 -26.67 -24.64 6.43
C ARG A 253 -27.02 -25.47 7.66
N GLY A 254 -26.24 -25.32 8.73
CA GLY A 254 -26.33 -26.21 9.89
C GLY A 254 -26.08 -27.66 9.48
N ALA A 255 -27.09 -28.51 9.63
CA ALA A 255 -27.04 -29.94 9.25
C ALA A 255 -27.56 -30.23 7.84
N GLU A 256 -28.19 -29.26 7.18
CA GLU A 256 -28.81 -29.45 5.87
C GLU A 256 -27.85 -29.09 4.73
N VAL A 257 -27.91 -29.85 3.65
CA VAL A 257 -27.18 -29.58 2.41
C VAL A 257 -28.17 -29.19 1.33
N LEU A 258 -28.00 -28.00 0.78
CA LEU A 258 -28.90 -27.39 -0.20
C LEU A 258 -28.15 -27.10 -1.50
N THR A 259 -28.85 -27.09 -2.62
CA THR A 259 -28.32 -26.59 -3.90
C THR A 259 -29.12 -25.37 -4.31
N ILE A 260 -28.43 -24.26 -4.52
CA ILE A 260 -29.01 -22.97 -4.88
C ILE A 260 -28.41 -22.56 -6.23
N THR A 261 -29.26 -22.23 -7.19
CA THR A 261 -28.83 -21.64 -8.46
C THR A 261 -29.07 -20.14 -8.42
N ILE A 262 -28.05 -19.35 -8.73
CA ILE A 262 -28.08 -17.89 -8.66
C ILE A 262 -27.76 -17.34 -10.05
N THR A 263 -28.63 -16.47 -10.57
CA THR A 263 -28.37 -15.71 -11.79
C THR A 263 -27.50 -14.50 -11.47
N ARG A 264 -26.32 -14.39 -12.07
CA ARG A 264 -25.39 -13.27 -11.86
C ARG A 264 -26.01 -11.97 -12.35
N LYS A 265 -25.89 -10.90 -11.56
CA LYS A 265 -26.30 -9.54 -11.91
C LYS A 265 -25.15 -8.55 -11.65
N ILE A 266 -25.34 -7.31 -12.06
CA ILE A 266 -24.42 -6.22 -11.75
C ILE A 266 -24.46 -5.96 -10.25
N ILE A 267 -23.32 -6.13 -9.61
CA ILE A 267 -23.06 -5.72 -8.23
C ILE A 267 -22.31 -4.40 -8.30
N ARG A 268 -22.82 -3.39 -7.58
CA ARG A 268 -22.18 -2.07 -7.49
C ARG A 268 -21.41 -1.97 -6.18
N ILE A 269 -20.24 -1.37 -6.26
CA ILE A 269 -19.39 -1.01 -5.14
C ILE A 269 -19.49 0.50 -5.01
N ASP A 270 -19.94 0.99 -3.86
CA ASP A 270 -20.02 2.42 -3.61
C ASP A 270 -18.60 2.95 -3.33
N SER A 271 -18.21 3.99 -4.05
CA SER A 271 -16.92 4.67 -3.86
C SER A 271 -17.02 5.85 -2.91
N VAL A 272 -18.23 6.34 -2.67
CA VAL A 272 -18.50 7.42 -1.73
C VAL A 272 -19.47 6.91 -0.67
N VAL A 273 -19.04 6.96 0.60
CA VAL A 273 -19.90 6.70 1.75
C VAL A 273 -20.29 8.04 2.37
N PRO A 274 -21.52 8.54 2.12
CA PRO A 274 -21.95 9.84 2.61
C PRO A 274 -22.49 9.75 4.04
N THR A 275 -22.25 10.77 4.84
CA THR A 275 -22.84 10.93 6.18
C THR A 275 -23.07 12.42 6.45
N ARG A 276 -24.26 12.78 6.93
CA ARG A 276 -24.51 14.14 7.41
C ARG A 276 -24.08 14.24 8.87
N LEU A 277 -23.06 15.03 9.15
CA LEU A 277 -22.59 15.29 10.52
C LEU A 277 -23.37 16.47 11.13
N PRO A 278 -23.48 16.53 12.48
CA PRO A 278 -24.14 17.64 13.17
C PRO A 278 -23.53 19.01 12.80
N GLY A 279 -24.34 20.06 12.73
CA GLY A 279 -23.88 21.39 12.32
C GLY A 279 -23.87 21.63 10.80
N ASP A 280 -24.63 20.83 10.05
CA ASP A 280 -24.80 20.94 8.60
C ASP A 280 -23.50 20.71 7.81
N VAL A 281 -22.75 19.68 8.21
CA VAL A 281 -21.50 19.28 7.57
C VAL A 281 -21.73 18.00 6.78
N ALA A 282 -21.46 18.02 5.48
CA ALA A 282 -21.46 16.82 4.65
C ALA A 282 -20.11 16.13 4.77
N TYR A 283 -20.10 14.90 5.27
CA TYR A 283 -18.90 14.05 5.29
C TYR A 283 -19.01 13.01 4.18
N LEU A 284 -18.03 12.97 3.30
CA LEU A 284 -17.93 12.03 2.19
C LEU A 284 -16.62 11.25 2.32
N ARG A 285 -16.71 9.99 2.73
CA ARG A 285 -15.56 9.09 2.66
C ARG A 285 -15.42 8.54 1.25
N VAL A 286 -14.37 8.94 0.54
CA VAL A 286 -14.09 8.48 -0.82
C VAL A 286 -13.08 7.34 -0.72
N THR A 287 -13.51 6.12 -0.97
CA THR A 287 -12.67 4.90 -0.81
C THR A 287 -11.79 4.63 -2.03
N THR A 288 -12.22 5.07 -3.22
CA THR A 288 -11.50 4.91 -4.50
C THR A 288 -12.07 5.86 -5.55
N PHE A 289 -11.29 6.19 -6.59
CA PHE A 289 -11.75 6.95 -7.75
C PHE A 289 -12.09 6.00 -8.91
N GLN A 290 -13.37 5.69 -9.07
CA GLN A 290 -13.94 4.80 -10.09
C GLN A 290 -14.96 5.57 -10.94
N GLU A 291 -15.42 5.01 -12.07
CA GLU A 291 -16.19 5.70 -13.13
C GLU A 291 -17.39 6.54 -12.66
N ASN A 292 -17.99 6.23 -11.51
CA ASN A 292 -19.15 6.92 -10.95
C ASN A 292 -18.85 7.73 -9.67
N THR A 293 -17.60 7.87 -9.23
CA THR A 293 -17.25 8.59 -7.99
C THR A 293 -17.71 10.04 -8.02
N GLY A 294 -17.47 10.77 -9.12
CA GLY A 294 -17.90 12.16 -9.25
C GLY A 294 -19.43 12.33 -9.16
N GLU A 295 -20.18 11.43 -9.80
CA GLU A 295 -21.65 11.42 -9.75
C GLU A 295 -22.16 11.07 -8.35
N GLN A 296 -21.55 10.06 -7.68
CA GLN A 296 -21.91 9.69 -6.31
C GLN A 296 -21.68 10.85 -5.32
N ALA A 297 -20.54 11.54 -5.43
CA ALA A 297 -20.23 12.70 -4.61
C ALA A 297 -21.22 13.85 -4.86
N ALA A 298 -21.50 14.17 -6.13
CA ALA A 298 -22.45 15.21 -6.51
C ALA A 298 -23.86 14.90 -5.97
N THR A 299 -24.32 13.66 -6.15
CA THR A 299 -25.64 13.19 -5.68
C THR A 299 -25.73 13.27 -4.17
N ALA A 300 -24.71 12.79 -3.45
CA ALA A 300 -24.68 12.85 -1.99
C ALA A 300 -24.80 14.28 -1.46
N ILE A 301 -24.05 15.23 -2.05
CA ILE A 301 -24.12 16.65 -1.67
C ILE A 301 -25.49 17.23 -1.98
N GLN A 302 -26.05 16.94 -3.17
CA GLN A 302 -27.36 17.44 -3.58
C GLN A 302 -28.48 16.94 -2.66
N GLU A 303 -28.50 15.65 -2.32
CA GLU A 303 -29.50 15.11 -1.40
C GLU A 303 -29.41 15.77 -0.02
N MET A 304 -28.20 15.97 0.52
CA MET A 304 -28.03 16.70 1.78
C MET A 304 -28.45 18.17 1.68
N GLN A 305 -28.17 18.85 0.56
CA GLN A 305 -28.61 20.24 0.35
C GLN A 305 -30.14 20.38 0.27
N LYS A 306 -30.86 19.35 -0.20
CA LYS A 306 -32.33 19.32 -0.19
C LYS A 306 -32.90 19.27 1.23
N GLU A 307 -32.20 18.62 2.15
CA GLU A 307 -32.61 18.53 3.55
C GLU A 307 -32.39 19.85 4.31
N ALA A 308 -31.18 20.43 4.20
CA ALA A 308 -30.84 21.72 4.78
C ALA A 308 -29.53 22.28 4.19
N PRO A 309 -29.34 23.62 4.17
CA PRO A 309 -28.12 24.26 3.67
C PRO A 309 -26.87 23.72 4.37
N LEU A 310 -25.82 23.44 3.60
CA LEU A 310 -24.54 22.96 4.13
C LEU A 310 -23.66 24.14 4.54
N LYS A 311 -22.97 24.01 5.67
CA LYS A 311 -21.91 24.92 6.12
C LYS A 311 -20.53 24.45 5.68
N ALA A 312 -20.35 23.13 5.55
CA ALA A 312 -19.09 22.56 5.11
C ALA A 312 -19.24 21.20 4.41
N VAL A 313 -18.20 20.83 3.68
CA VAL A 313 -17.99 19.50 3.10
C VAL A 313 -16.61 19.00 3.53
N ILE A 314 -16.55 17.78 4.08
CA ILE A 314 -15.32 17.06 4.40
C ILE A 314 -15.20 15.91 3.40
N LEU A 315 -14.10 15.91 2.64
CA LEU A 315 -13.67 14.81 1.80
C LEU A 315 -12.65 13.99 2.57
N ASP A 316 -13.04 12.81 3.03
CA ASP A 316 -12.12 11.88 3.68
C ASP A 316 -11.48 10.96 2.64
N LEU A 317 -10.20 11.21 2.39
CA LEU A 317 -9.35 10.54 1.40
C LEU A 317 -8.30 9.64 2.06
N ARG A 318 -8.38 9.44 3.37
CA ARG A 318 -7.49 8.53 4.11
C ARG A 318 -7.63 7.09 3.62
N GLY A 319 -6.50 6.40 3.47
CA GLY A 319 -6.45 5.04 2.91
C GLY A 319 -6.80 4.93 1.41
N ASN A 320 -7.06 6.05 0.72
CA ASN A 320 -7.44 6.03 -0.68
C ASN A 320 -6.22 6.12 -1.61
N THR A 321 -5.83 4.99 -2.17
CA THR A 321 -4.70 4.84 -3.10
C THR A 321 -4.91 5.47 -4.50
N GLY A 322 -6.05 6.13 -4.73
CA GLY A 322 -6.35 6.91 -5.92
C GLY A 322 -7.34 6.23 -6.86
N GLY A 323 -7.05 6.25 -8.17
CA GLY A 323 -7.92 5.70 -9.21
C GLY A 323 -7.95 6.58 -10.46
N LEU A 324 -9.10 6.69 -11.11
CA LEU A 324 -9.26 7.39 -12.38
C LEU A 324 -9.07 8.91 -12.23
N LEU A 325 -8.13 9.45 -13.00
CA LEU A 325 -7.86 10.90 -13.10
C LEU A 325 -9.12 11.71 -13.44
N THR A 326 -9.92 11.22 -14.39
CA THR A 326 -11.17 11.87 -14.81
C THR A 326 -12.16 12.04 -13.66
N GLN A 327 -12.11 11.15 -12.66
CA GLN A 327 -13.00 11.17 -11.50
C GLN A 327 -12.47 12.09 -10.41
N ALA A 328 -11.14 12.22 -10.27
CA ALA A 328 -10.54 13.28 -9.46
C ALA A 328 -10.97 14.67 -9.97
N ILE A 329 -10.89 14.88 -11.29
CA ILE A 329 -11.35 16.11 -11.96
C ILE A 329 -12.84 16.33 -11.72
N ALA A 330 -13.68 15.29 -11.90
CA ALA A 330 -15.12 15.39 -11.68
C ALA A 330 -15.48 15.75 -10.22
N VAL A 331 -14.72 15.28 -9.23
CA VAL A 331 -14.88 15.68 -7.83
C VAL A 331 -14.42 17.14 -7.63
N LEU A 332 -13.29 17.54 -8.21
CA LEU A 332 -12.78 18.92 -8.12
C LEU A 332 -13.73 19.96 -8.74
N ASP A 333 -14.36 19.62 -9.87
CA ASP A 333 -15.38 20.44 -10.54
C ASP A 333 -16.58 20.76 -9.63
N LEU A 334 -16.82 19.98 -8.57
CA LEU A 334 -17.88 20.30 -7.59
C LEU A 334 -17.57 21.55 -6.75
N PHE A 335 -16.29 21.90 -6.62
CA PHE A 335 -15.80 22.90 -5.67
C PHE A 335 -15.05 24.07 -6.31
N ILE A 336 -14.40 23.88 -7.46
CA ILE A 336 -13.45 24.84 -8.03
C ILE A 336 -14.01 25.42 -9.32
N LYS A 337 -14.06 26.76 -9.39
CA LYS A 337 -14.65 27.51 -10.52
C LYS A 337 -13.63 27.96 -11.58
N GLU A 338 -12.36 28.10 -11.20
CA GLU A 338 -11.30 28.63 -12.07
C GLU A 338 -9.92 28.10 -11.64
N GLY A 339 -8.98 28.07 -12.59
CA GLY A 339 -7.62 27.56 -12.39
C GLY A 339 -7.35 26.23 -13.10
N GLU A 340 -6.08 25.83 -13.15
CA GLU A 340 -5.67 24.52 -13.64
C GLU A 340 -5.90 23.48 -12.52
N LEU A 341 -6.74 22.48 -12.77
CA LEU A 341 -7.07 21.43 -11.80
C LEU A 341 -5.97 20.38 -11.70
N VAL A 342 -5.38 20.03 -12.84
CA VAL A 342 -4.26 19.10 -12.94
C VAL A 342 -3.42 19.46 -14.16
N ILE A 343 -2.10 19.34 -14.01
CA ILE A 343 -1.14 19.54 -15.08
C ILE A 343 -0.50 18.18 -15.36
N VAL A 344 -0.54 17.72 -16.61
CA VAL A 344 0.09 16.47 -17.05
C VAL A 344 1.31 16.83 -17.89
N ARG A 345 2.48 16.31 -17.50
CA ARG A 345 3.73 16.44 -18.24
C ARG A 345 4.11 15.09 -18.77
N SER A 346 4.15 14.94 -20.08
CA SER A 346 4.51 13.71 -20.78
C SER A 346 5.70 13.96 -21.71
N ALA A 347 6.20 12.92 -22.37
CA ALA A 347 7.24 13.04 -23.39
C ALA A 347 6.83 13.97 -24.56
N ILE A 348 5.52 14.14 -24.82
CA ILE A 348 5.00 15.00 -25.89
C ILE A 348 4.78 16.47 -25.47
N GLY A 349 4.81 16.78 -24.16
CA GLY A 349 4.71 18.15 -23.67
C GLY A 349 3.90 18.33 -22.39
N ARG A 350 3.49 19.58 -22.13
CA ARG A 350 2.66 19.99 -20.98
C ARG A 350 1.21 20.17 -21.41
N GLU A 351 0.32 19.48 -20.75
CA GLU A 351 -1.13 19.61 -20.88
C GLU A 351 -1.73 20.00 -19.52
N ALA A 352 -2.84 20.73 -19.51
CA ALA A 352 -3.52 21.11 -18.29
C ALA A 352 -5.03 21.06 -18.47
N GLU A 353 -5.71 20.49 -17.48
CA GLU A 353 -7.16 20.47 -17.39
C GLU A 353 -7.62 21.67 -16.56
N ALA A 354 -8.46 22.51 -17.15
CA ALA A 354 -8.97 23.72 -16.50
C ALA A 354 -10.31 23.47 -15.81
N ALA A 355 -10.54 24.16 -14.69
CA ALA A 355 -11.80 24.11 -13.97
C ALA A 355 -12.97 24.64 -14.81
N LYS A 356 -14.15 24.08 -14.58
CA LYS A 356 -15.40 24.60 -15.17
C LYS A 356 -15.99 25.71 -14.30
N PRO A 357 -16.65 26.74 -14.88
CA PRO A 357 -17.19 27.86 -14.10
C PRO A 357 -18.29 27.48 -13.10
N GLU A 358 -19.02 26.40 -13.39
CA GLU A 358 -20.16 25.94 -12.59
C GLU A 358 -19.69 25.02 -11.47
N THR A 359 -20.06 25.37 -10.23
CA THR A 359 -19.76 24.56 -9.04
C THR A 359 -21.03 24.19 -8.30
N LEU A 360 -21.03 23.00 -7.69
CA LEU A 360 -22.14 22.54 -6.86
C LEU A 360 -22.08 23.15 -5.45
N VAL A 361 -20.88 23.43 -4.97
CA VAL A 361 -20.59 23.88 -3.60
C VAL A 361 -20.06 25.31 -3.62
N GLY A 362 -20.91 26.25 -3.18
CA GLY A 362 -20.59 27.68 -3.20
C GLY A 362 -19.37 28.07 -2.35
N ASP A 363 -18.76 29.21 -2.69
CA ASP A 363 -17.49 29.70 -2.13
C ASP A 363 -17.49 29.88 -0.59
N GLU A 364 -18.66 30.12 0.01
CA GLU A 364 -18.84 30.29 1.46
C GLU A 364 -18.91 28.96 2.23
N VAL A 365 -19.15 27.85 1.54
CA VAL A 365 -19.16 26.51 2.14
C VAL A 365 -17.71 26.04 2.28
N ALA A 366 -17.31 25.77 3.51
CA ALA A 366 -15.97 25.28 3.82
C ALA A 366 -15.73 23.91 3.18
N VAL A 367 -14.52 23.69 2.66
CA VAL A 367 -14.11 22.39 2.12
C VAL A 367 -12.85 21.95 2.84
N ILE A 368 -12.90 20.75 3.42
CA ILE A 368 -11.77 20.12 4.09
C ILE A 368 -11.44 18.82 3.36
N ALA A 369 -10.16 18.59 3.05
CA ALA A 369 -9.66 17.30 2.61
C ALA A 369 -8.88 16.65 3.75
N LEU A 370 -9.27 15.46 4.17
CA LEU A 370 -8.58 14.67 5.19
C LEU A 370 -7.73 13.60 4.49
N VAL A 371 -6.43 13.57 4.77
CA VAL A 371 -5.44 12.72 4.09
C VAL A 371 -4.52 12.02 5.09
N ASP A 372 -3.92 10.92 4.68
CA ASP A 372 -2.90 10.18 5.41
C ASP A 372 -1.80 9.68 4.45
N GLU A 373 -0.81 8.98 4.99
CA GLU A 373 0.33 8.43 4.25
C GLU A 373 -0.03 7.40 3.16
N GLU A 374 -1.26 6.87 3.18
CA GLU A 374 -1.80 5.95 2.17
C GLU A 374 -2.57 6.68 1.06
N ALA A 375 -2.98 7.93 1.28
CA ALA A 375 -3.63 8.75 0.28
C ALA A 375 -2.69 8.98 -0.91
N ALA A 376 -3.04 8.45 -2.08
CA ALA A 376 -2.17 8.47 -3.24
C ALA A 376 -2.92 8.90 -4.51
N SER A 377 -2.17 9.40 -5.49
CA SER A 377 -2.65 9.64 -6.84
C SER A 377 -3.86 10.56 -6.98
N ALA A 378 -5.00 10.06 -7.46
CA ALA A 378 -6.22 10.86 -7.58
C ALA A 378 -6.58 11.57 -6.25
N SER A 379 -6.34 10.95 -5.10
CA SER A 379 -6.52 11.57 -3.78
C SER A 379 -5.62 12.79 -3.58
N GLU A 380 -4.36 12.71 -4.03
CA GLU A 380 -3.37 13.79 -3.94
C GLU A 380 -3.66 14.92 -4.93
N ILE A 381 -4.21 14.59 -6.10
CA ILE A 381 -4.71 15.59 -7.05
C ILE A 381 -5.87 16.36 -6.40
N VAL A 382 -6.83 15.66 -5.80
CA VAL A 382 -7.97 16.32 -5.15
C VAL A 382 -7.51 17.19 -3.98
N SER A 383 -6.77 16.65 -3.02
CA SER A 383 -6.33 17.39 -1.83
C SER A 383 -5.34 18.51 -2.18
N GLY A 384 -4.34 18.22 -3.02
CA GLY A 384 -3.30 19.16 -3.40
C GLY A 384 -3.81 20.31 -4.25
N THR A 385 -4.79 20.09 -5.12
CA THR A 385 -5.43 21.16 -5.91
C THR A 385 -6.39 21.98 -5.06
N LEU A 386 -7.18 21.37 -4.17
CA LEU A 386 -8.01 22.10 -3.21
C LEU A 386 -7.18 23.07 -2.35
N GLY A 387 -6.04 22.60 -1.83
CA GLY A 387 -5.11 23.43 -1.05
C GLY A 387 -4.38 24.47 -1.91
N SER A 388 -3.85 24.09 -3.08
CA SER A 388 -3.03 24.99 -3.90
C SER A 388 -3.81 26.10 -4.61
N LEU A 389 -5.05 25.85 -5.01
CA LEU A 389 -5.98 26.90 -5.46
C LEU A 389 -6.67 27.61 -4.27
N GLY A 390 -6.33 27.21 -3.05
CA GLY A 390 -6.83 27.78 -1.81
C GLY A 390 -8.32 27.58 -1.58
N ARG A 391 -8.99 26.67 -2.29
CA ARG A 391 -10.43 26.39 -2.18
C ARG A 391 -10.80 25.68 -0.88
N GLY A 392 -9.92 24.85 -0.35
CA GLY A 392 -10.11 24.11 0.89
C GLY A 392 -8.86 24.07 1.75
N LEU A 393 -8.98 23.47 2.94
CA LEU A 393 -7.84 23.15 3.80
C LEU A 393 -7.59 21.64 3.77
N VAL A 394 -6.33 21.25 3.83
CA VAL A 394 -5.89 19.86 3.94
C VAL A 394 -5.53 19.57 5.40
N LEU A 395 -6.08 18.52 6.00
CA LEU A 395 -5.78 18.08 7.37
C LEU A 395 -5.30 16.63 7.35
N GLY A 396 -4.60 16.20 8.40
CA GLY A 396 -4.19 14.81 8.58
C GLY A 396 -2.68 14.65 8.52
N ARG A 397 -2.16 13.69 7.77
CA ARG A 397 -0.71 13.46 7.60
C ARG A 397 -0.29 13.66 6.15
N ARG A 398 1.01 13.74 5.91
CA ARG A 398 1.53 13.87 4.54
C ARG A 398 1.12 12.66 3.71
N SER A 399 0.62 12.92 2.51
CA SER A 399 0.19 11.88 1.58
C SER A 399 1.34 11.12 0.94
N PHE A 400 1.02 10.05 0.22
CA PHE A 400 1.96 9.03 -0.26
C PHE A 400 3.07 9.57 -1.19
N GLY A 401 2.79 10.55 -2.04
CA GLY A 401 3.76 11.09 -3.00
C GLY A 401 3.83 10.33 -4.32
N LYS A 402 2.71 9.81 -4.80
CA LYS A 402 2.64 9.29 -6.17
C LYS A 402 2.35 10.47 -7.07
N GLY A 403 3.10 10.60 -8.16
CA GLY A 403 2.98 11.70 -9.13
C GLY A 403 2.99 11.23 -10.58
N THR A 404 2.90 9.92 -10.84
CA THR A 404 3.00 9.34 -12.19
C THR A 404 1.64 8.88 -12.73
N VAL A 405 1.36 9.18 -13.99
CA VAL A 405 0.17 8.74 -14.73
C VAL A 405 0.46 7.43 -15.42
N GLN A 406 -0.41 6.44 -15.21
CA GLN A 406 -0.39 5.20 -15.96
C GLN A 406 -1.49 5.15 -17.02
N MET A 407 -1.15 4.64 -18.19
CA MET A 407 -2.09 4.29 -19.25
C MET A 407 -2.19 2.78 -19.37
N LEU A 408 -3.40 2.26 -19.57
CA LEU A 408 -3.63 0.87 -19.93
C LEU A 408 -3.65 0.72 -21.44
N LYS A 409 -2.72 -0.08 -21.96
CA LYS A 409 -2.68 -0.51 -23.36
C LYS A 409 -3.27 -1.91 -23.46
N PRO A 410 -4.55 -2.03 -23.85
CA PRO A 410 -5.21 -3.33 -23.95
C PRO A 410 -4.64 -4.13 -25.13
N LEU A 411 -4.51 -5.43 -24.93
CA LEU A 411 -4.19 -6.37 -26.00
C LEU A 411 -4.96 -7.67 -25.81
N ALA A 412 -5.11 -8.43 -26.89
CA ALA A 412 -5.79 -9.72 -26.86
C ALA A 412 -5.02 -10.88 -27.53
N PRO A 413 -3.72 -11.08 -27.21
CA PRO A 413 -2.96 -12.18 -27.78
C PRO A 413 -3.50 -13.49 -27.23
N TYR A 414 -3.34 -14.57 -28.00
CA TYR A 414 -3.75 -15.91 -27.58
C TYR A 414 -5.27 -16.04 -27.26
N GLY A 415 -6.10 -15.07 -27.70
CA GLY A 415 -7.53 -15.02 -27.40
C GLY A 415 -7.88 -14.60 -25.97
N ARG A 416 -6.94 -14.01 -25.23
CA ARG A 416 -7.09 -13.60 -23.81
C ARG A 416 -6.97 -12.10 -23.68
N GLU A 417 -7.74 -11.47 -22.80
CA GLU A 417 -7.59 -10.04 -22.56
C GLU A 417 -6.44 -9.76 -21.60
N LEU A 418 -5.35 -9.13 -22.07
CA LEU A 418 -4.23 -8.65 -21.25
C LEU A 418 -4.08 -7.14 -21.38
N ALA A 419 -3.32 -6.50 -20.50
CA ALA A 419 -3.02 -5.07 -20.64
C ALA A 419 -1.61 -4.75 -20.18
N LEU A 420 -0.87 -3.97 -20.96
CA LEU A 420 0.32 -3.30 -20.46
C LEU A 420 -0.13 -2.03 -19.75
N LYS A 421 0.06 -1.98 -18.43
CA LYS A 421 -0.07 -0.76 -17.65
C LYS A 421 1.28 -0.07 -17.70
N MET A 422 1.33 1.17 -18.16
CA MET A 422 2.61 1.85 -18.46
C MET A 422 2.59 3.29 -17.96
N THR A 423 3.67 3.73 -17.34
CA THR A 423 3.86 5.14 -16.97
C THR A 423 4.16 5.97 -18.21
N VAL A 424 3.31 6.98 -18.48
CA VAL A 424 3.37 7.82 -19.69
C VAL A 424 3.55 9.31 -19.39
N ALA A 425 3.32 9.72 -18.14
CA ALA A 425 3.42 11.10 -17.73
C ALA A 425 3.65 11.23 -16.22
N GLU A 426 3.99 12.43 -15.78
CA GLU A 426 3.83 12.90 -14.40
C GLU A 426 2.67 13.89 -14.31
N TYR A 427 1.91 13.88 -13.21
CA TYR A 427 1.01 14.96 -12.87
C TYR A 427 1.59 15.88 -11.80
N GLN A 428 1.22 17.14 -11.92
CA GLN A 428 1.51 18.19 -10.97
C GLN A 428 0.19 18.83 -10.53
N VAL A 429 0.14 19.24 -9.27
CA VAL A 429 -1.02 19.97 -8.75
C VAL A 429 -0.91 21.44 -9.13
N ALA A 430 -2.02 22.17 -9.00
CA ALA A 430 -2.10 23.58 -9.37
C ALA A 430 -0.92 24.40 -8.82
N GLY A 431 -0.32 25.23 -9.68
CA GLY A 431 0.90 25.97 -9.37
C GLY A 431 2.20 25.23 -9.71
N ASP A 432 2.15 24.20 -10.57
CA ASP A 432 3.31 23.44 -11.09
C ASP A 432 4.11 22.72 -9.99
N LYS A 433 3.43 22.36 -8.88
CA LYS A 433 4.05 21.68 -7.75
C LYS A 433 4.15 20.18 -8.04
N ARG A 434 5.38 19.67 -8.09
CA ARG A 434 5.66 18.23 -8.19
C ARG A 434 5.31 17.54 -6.87
N ILE A 435 4.56 16.44 -6.95
CA ILE A 435 4.18 15.64 -5.78
C ILE A 435 4.83 14.26 -5.76
N GLN A 436 5.43 13.82 -6.88
CA GLN A 436 6.21 12.58 -6.97
C GLN A 436 7.31 12.59 -5.90
N THR A 437 7.34 11.54 -5.06
CA THR A 437 8.19 11.35 -3.86
C THR A 437 7.99 12.33 -2.69
N VAL A 438 7.22 13.41 -2.88
CA VAL A 438 6.99 14.44 -1.85
C VAL A 438 5.66 14.24 -1.15
N GLY A 439 4.57 14.06 -1.89
CA GLY A 439 3.20 14.08 -1.38
C GLY A 439 2.63 15.48 -1.16
N VAL A 440 1.41 15.53 -0.66
CA VAL A 440 0.66 16.72 -0.27
C VAL A 440 0.84 16.92 1.23
N ALA A 441 1.45 18.06 1.60
CA ALA A 441 1.56 18.47 2.99
C ALA A 441 0.22 19.04 3.49
N PRO A 442 -0.25 18.66 4.69
CA PRO A 442 -1.47 19.22 5.28
C PRO A 442 -1.24 20.64 5.82
N ASP A 443 -2.31 21.45 5.83
CA ASP A 443 -2.38 22.75 6.51
C ASP A 443 -2.44 22.61 8.04
N LEU A 444 -2.96 21.49 8.55
CA LEU A 444 -2.89 21.08 9.95
C LEU A 444 -2.48 19.60 10.02
N VAL A 445 -1.29 19.34 10.55
CA VAL A 445 -0.78 17.99 10.76
C VAL A 445 -1.48 17.39 11.98
N LEU A 446 -2.15 16.25 11.81
CA LEU A 446 -2.81 15.51 12.88
C LEU A 446 -1.99 14.27 13.23
N VAL A 447 -1.55 14.19 14.48
CA VAL A 447 -0.74 13.07 14.98
C VAL A 447 -1.47 12.38 16.13
N PRO A 448 -1.89 11.11 15.99
CA PRO A 448 -2.48 10.38 17.09
C PRO A 448 -1.42 10.06 18.14
N VAL A 449 -1.82 10.18 19.40
CA VAL A 449 -1.14 9.65 20.56
C VAL A 449 -1.82 8.33 20.91
N ASP A 450 -1.14 7.23 20.61
CA ASP A 450 -1.63 5.90 20.92
C ASP A 450 -1.20 5.54 22.34
N VAL A 451 -2.14 5.47 23.28
CA VAL A 451 -1.87 5.02 24.65
C VAL A 451 -2.19 3.54 24.74
N THR A 452 -1.17 2.71 24.92
CA THR A 452 -1.35 1.25 24.92
C THR A 452 -2.06 0.77 26.20
N GLU A 453 -2.46 -0.50 26.24
CA GLU A 453 -2.96 -1.14 27.46
C GLU A 453 -1.86 -1.36 28.51
N LEU A 454 -0.59 -1.32 28.10
CA LEU A 454 0.55 -1.41 29.01
C LEU A 454 0.75 -0.04 29.66
N ALA A 455 0.61 -0.01 30.98
CA ALA A 455 0.64 1.23 31.74
C ALA A 455 1.94 2.01 31.51
N GLY A 456 1.81 3.24 31.00
CA GLY A 456 2.93 4.12 30.71
C GLY A 456 3.63 3.87 29.38
N ILE A 457 3.22 2.90 28.56
CA ILE A 457 3.71 2.82 27.17
C ILE A 457 2.74 3.55 26.25
N ALA A 458 3.26 4.49 25.48
CA ALA A 458 2.51 5.24 24.50
C ALA A 458 3.35 5.51 23.25
N ARG A 459 2.73 6.07 22.20
CA ARG A 459 3.41 6.67 21.04
C ARG A 459 3.07 8.15 20.97
N TYR A 460 3.60 8.92 21.92
CA TYR A 460 3.35 10.35 22.04
C TYR A 460 4.28 11.17 21.15
N TYR A 461 5.58 10.86 21.17
CA TYR A 461 6.61 11.59 20.42
C TYR A 461 7.11 10.86 19.17
N ASP A 462 6.73 9.59 18.96
CA ASP A 462 7.03 8.83 17.73
C ASP A 462 6.21 9.33 16.52
N THR A 463 6.44 10.57 16.08
CA THR A 463 5.77 11.16 14.92
C THR A 463 6.33 10.62 13.60
N GLU A 464 7.59 10.19 13.61
CA GLU A 464 8.29 9.67 12.44
C GLU A 464 7.76 8.31 11.97
N ARG A 465 7.00 7.57 12.78
CA ARG A 465 6.41 6.28 12.34
C ARG A 465 5.60 6.39 11.06
N PHE A 466 4.92 7.51 10.86
CA PHE A 466 4.13 7.75 9.64
C PHE A 466 5.01 8.04 8.44
N GLU A 467 6.12 8.74 8.64
CA GLU A 467 7.13 8.95 7.61
C GLU A 467 7.82 7.63 7.26
N ARG A 468 8.23 6.82 8.25
CA ARG A 468 8.77 5.46 8.03
C ARG A 468 7.77 4.55 7.31
N GLN A 469 6.49 4.60 7.67
CA GLN A 469 5.44 3.87 6.98
C GLN A 469 5.30 4.36 5.54
N ARG A 470 5.27 5.67 5.31
CA ARG A 470 5.23 6.24 3.95
C ARG A 470 6.44 5.79 3.14
N GLU A 471 7.65 5.90 3.68
CA GLU A 471 8.89 5.47 3.03
C GLU A 471 8.86 3.97 2.72
N ARG A 472 8.38 3.12 3.63
CA ARG A 472 8.22 1.68 3.38
C ARG A 472 7.24 1.40 2.25
N LEU A 473 6.08 2.07 2.26
CA LEU A 473 5.09 1.96 1.19
C LEU A 473 5.68 2.47 -0.14
N GLN A 474 6.43 3.57 -0.11
CA GLN A 474 7.13 4.14 -1.26
C GLN A 474 8.20 3.19 -1.80
N VAL A 475 9.04 2.57 -0.95
CA VAL A 475 10.08 1.61 -1.37
C VAL A 475 9.46 0.37 -2.01
N ALA A 476 8.38 -0.16 -1.43
CA ALA A 476 7.60 -1.24 -2.06
C ALA A 476 7.03 -0.84 -3.45
N HIS A 477 6.77 0.46 -3.63
CA HIS A 477 6.26 1.08 -4.85
C HIS A 477 7.30 1.90 -5.62
N LEU A 478 8.60 1.77 -5.34
CA LEU A 478 9.71 2.45 -6.02
C LEU A 478 11.02 1.63 -5.87
N PRO A 479 11.12 0.36 -6.32
CA PRO A 479 12.44 -0.30 -6.48
C PRO A 479 13.41 0.54 -7.33
N SER A 480 12.87 1.42 -8.18
CA SER A 480 13.59 2.38 -9.01
C SER A 480 13.84 3.75 -8.34
N ALA A 481 13.66 3.89 -7.01
CA ALA A 481 13.93 5.13 -6.25
C ALA A 481 15.37 5.68 -6.42
N ARG A 482 16.27 4.91 -7.04
CA ARG A 482 17.59 5.38 -7.52
C ARG A 482 17.50 6.60 -8.44
N HIS A 483 16.41 6.76 -9.20
CA HIS A 483 16.29 7.80 -10.21
C HIS A 483 15.67 9.12 -9.70
N ASP A 484 14.99 9.10 -8.54
CA ASP A 484 14.34 10.29 -7.99
C ASP A 484 15.13 10.83 -6.77
N PRO A 485 15.61 12.09 -6.81
CA PRO A 485 16.29 12.66 -5.65
C PRO A 485 15.30 12.83 -4.49
N ALA A 486 15.71 12.45 -3.29
CA ALA A 486 14.92 12.65 -2.09
C ALA A 486 14.65 14.15 -1.85
N LEU A 487 13.41 14.57 -2.04
CA LEU A 487 12.97 15.92 -1.73
C LEU A 487 12.51 15.96 -0.26
N LYS A 488 13.38 16.43 0.63
CA LYS A 488 13.01 16.70 2.03
C LYS A 488 12.34 18.07 2.13
N GLU A 489 11.03 18.10 2.15
CA GLU A 489 10.30 19.26 2.70
C GLU A 489 9.99 18.96 4.16
N ALA A 490 10.52 19.72 5.12
CA ALA A 490 10.23 19.49 6.54
C ALA A 490 8.78 19.91 6.85
N PRO A 491 8.07 19.20 7.74
CA PRO A 491 6.83 19.71 8.33
C PRO A 491 7.07 21.10 8.94
N LYS A 492 6.06 21.97 8.88
CA LYS A 492 6.12 23.24 9.63
C LYS A 492 5.65 22.97 11.05
N ASP A 493 6.56 23.05 12.03
CA ASP A 493 6.29 22.74 13.44
C ASP A 493 5.05 23.46 14.01
N ASP A 494 4.78 24.69 13.56
CA ASP A 494 3.63 25.49 14.00
C ASP A 494 2.25 24.92 13.63
N ALA A 495 2.19 23.89 12.77
CA ALA A 495 0.95 23.31 12.25
C ALA A 495 0.62 21.91 12.82
N LEU A 496 1.34 21.45 13.84
CA LEU A 496 1.14 20.11 14.41
C LEU A 496 0.13 20.11 15.57
N LEU A 497 -0.85 19.19 15.50
CA LEU A 497 -1.83 18.90 16.54
C LEU A 497 -1.73 17.43 16.95
N ARG A 498 -1.33 17.18 18.19
CA ARG A 498 -1.43 15.86 18.82
C ARG A 498 -2.85 15.64 19.35
N TYR A 499 -3.39 14.46 19.12
CA TYR A 499 -4.73 14.09 19.60
C TYR A 499 -4.75 12.69 20.18
N LEU A 500 -5.69 12.39 21.09
CA LEU A 500 -5.82 11.04 21.63
C LEU A 500 -6.33 10.07 20.54
N GLY A 501 -5.57 9.02 20.22
CA GLY A 501 -5.90 8.07 19.15
C GLY A 501 -7.12 7.19 19.43
N ASP A 502 -7.54 7.07 20.69
CA ASP A 502 -8.68 6.27 21.12
C ASP A 502 -9.97 6.71 20.41
N ARG A 503 -10.81 5.73 20.02
CA ARG A 503 -12.15 6.03 19.50
C ARG A 503 -12.96 6.80 20.55
N ARG A 504 -13.66 7.83 20.10
CA ARG A 504 -14.51 8.67 20.95
C ARG A 504 -15.84 7.99 21.20
N ASP A 505 -16.37 8.21 22.40
CA ASP A 505 -17.77 7.91 22.68
C ASP A 505 -18.66 8.82 21.83
N VAL A 506 -19.53 8.22 21.03
CA VAL A 506 -20.50 8.94 20.20
C VAL A 506 -21.82 9.02 20.96
N ALA A 507 -22.40 10.23 21.03
CA ALA A 507 -23.67 10.43 21.71
C ALA A 507 -24.81 9.66 21.00
N ASP A 508 -25.82 9.25 21.76
CA ASP A 508 -26.98 8.53 21.21
C ASP A 508 -27.62 9.30 20.05
N GLY A 509 -27.66 8.66 18.87
CA GLY A 509 -28.24 9.23 17.66
C GLY A 509 -27.29 10.07 16.80
N GLU A 510 -26.04 10.28 17.23
CA GLU A 510 -25.00 10.87 16.39
C GLU A 510 -24.36 9.82 15.45
N PRO A 511 -23.81 10.25 14.30
CA PRO A 511 -23.18 9.34 13.36
C PRO A 511 -21.90 8.69 13.92
N ASP A 512 -21.72 7.37 13.71
CA ASP A 512 -20.53 6.61 14.13
C ASP A 512 -19.21 7.18 13.57
N ALA A 513 -19.25 7.91 12.45
CA ALA A 513 -18.09 8.60 11.90
C ALA A 513 -17.44 9.57 12.90
N LEU A 514 -18.19 10.12 13.88
CA LEU A 514 -17.64 10.99 14.93
C LEU A 514 -16.85 10.25 16.02
N ALA A 515 -16.92 8.92 16.04
CA ALA A 515 -16.06 8.11 16.90
C ALA A 515 -14.58 8.22 16.47
N ASP A 516 -14.34 8.54 15.19
CA ASP A 516 -13.01 8.83 14.68
C ASP A 516 -12.58 10.25 15.11
N PRO A 517 -11.50 10.39 15.90
CA PRO A 517 -11.04 11.69 16.37
C PRO A 517 -10.72 12.67 15.25
N GLU A 518 -10.17 12.21 14.12
CA GLU A 518 -9.80 13.09 13.00
C GLU A 518 -11.03 13.62 12.28
N VAL A 519 -12.09 12.82 12.15
CA VAL A 519 -13.37 13.28 11.60
C VAL A 519 -14.00 14.32 12.52
N ALA A 520 -13.95 14.10 13.83
CA ALA A 520 -14.44 15.06 14.81
C ALA A 520 -13.66 16.39 14.77
N ILE A 521 -12.33 16.33 14.74
CA ILE A 521 -11.46 17.51 14.60
C ILE A 521 -11.71 18.21 13.27
N ALA A 522 -11.78 17.47 12.15
CA ALA A 522 -12.04 18.03 10.83
C ALA A 522 -13.39 18.75 10.76
N ARG A 523 -14.43 18.22 11.43
CA ARG A 523 -15.74 18.87 11.56
C ARG A 523 -15.64 20.20 12.31
N GLU A 524 -14.91 20.25 13.42
CA GLU A 524 -14.75 21.48 14.19
C GLU A 524 -13.98 22.54 13.41
N VAL A 525 -12.89 22.16 12.76
CA VAL A 525 -12.13 23.03 11.84
C VAL A 525 -13.05 23.53 10.73
N ALA A 526 -13.82 22.64 10.09
CA ALA A 526 -14.74 22.98 9.01
C ALA A 526 -15.79 24.03 9.44
N LEU A 527 -16.33 23.89 10.66
CA LEU A 527 -17.29 24.84 11.23
C LEU A 527 -16.64 26.18 11.59
N ALA A 528 -15.39 26.17 12.07
CA ALA A 528 -14.65 27.39 12.39
C ALA A 528 -14.30 28.22 11.16
N VAL A 529 -14.05 27.55 10.03
CA VAL A 529 -13.71 28.23 8.77
C VAL A 529 -14.91 28.46 7.84
N ALA A 530 -16.11 27.98 8.21
CA ALA A 530 -17.33 28.20 7.44
C ALA A 530 -17.64 29.70 7.26
N GLY A 531 -18.03 30.10 6.04
CA GLY A 531 -18.23 31.52 5.69
C GLY A 531 -16.93 32.30 5.43
N SER A 532 -15.77 31.63 5.37
CA SER A 532 -14.53 32.24 4.92
C SER A 532 -14.35 31.98 3.43
N ALA A 533 -14.63 32.99 2.58
CA ALA A 533 -14.51 32.85 1.12
C ALA A 533 -13.05 32.87 0.60
N THR A 534 -12.11 33.49 1.30
CA THR A 534 -10.71 33.63 0.83
C THR A 534 -9.72 32.69 1.53
N PRO A 535 -8.61 32.31 0.87
CA PRO A 535 -7.57 31.48 1.47
C PRO A 535 -6.95 32.10 2.74
N GLU A 536 -6.78 33.42 2.78
CA GLU A 536 -6.26 34.14 3.95
C GLU A 536 -7.23 34.09 5.13
N ALA A 537 -8.53 34.23 4.86
CA ALA A 537 -9.55 34.15 5.90
C ALA A 537 -9.63 32.73 6.50
N ARG A 538 -9.58 31.70 5.66
CA ARG A 538 -9.54 30.29 6.08
C ARG A 538 -8.34 30.01 6.98
N ARG A 539 -7.12 30.40 6.56
CA ARG A 539 -5.90 30.23 7.36
C ARG A 539 -5.96 30.97 8.70
N LYS A 540 -6.51 32.19 8.72
CA LYS A 540 -6.69 32.96 9.96
C LYS A 540 -7.68 32.28 10.91
N ALA A 541 -8.78 31.75 10.39
CA ALA A 541 -9.78 31.04 11.19
C ALA A 541 -9.23 29.72 11.74
N LEU A 542 -8.47 28.95 10.95
CA LEU A 542 -7.74 27.77 11.40
C LEU A 542 -6.79 28.10 12.57
N ALA A 543 -5.94 29.11 12.40
CA ALA A 543 -5.01 29.56 13.45
C ALA A 543 -5.76 30.01 14.73
N GLY A 544 -6.98 30.53 14.58
CA GLY A 544 -7.82 30.96 15.71
C GLY A 544 -8.35 29.80 16.57
N ILE A 545 -8.63 28.64 15.98
CA ILE A 545 -9.17 27.47 16.72
C ILE A 545 -8.08 26.48 17.14
N GLN A 546 -6.91 26.49 16.49
CA GLN A 546 -5.84 25.51 16.72
C GLN A 546 -5.39 25.42 18.20
N GLY A 547 -5.28 26.56 18.90
CA GLY A 547 -4.92 26.57 20.32
C GLY A 547 -5.98 25.94 21.24
N GLU A 548 -7.26 26.14 20.92
CA GLU A 548 -8.37 25.54 21.67
C GLU A 548 -8.43 24.03 21.45
N LEU A 549 -8.23 23.57 20.20
CA LEU A 549 -8.12 22.15 19.87
C LEU A 549 -6.94 21.53 20.61
N ALA A 550 -5.75 22.12 20.52
CA ALA A 550 -4.55 21.60 21.17
C ALA A 550 -4.73 21.47 22.69
N ALA A 551 -5.29 22.49 23.35
CA ALA A 551 -5.54 22.44 24.79
C ALA A 551 -6.55 21.35 25.19
N ARG A 552 -7.60 21.15 24.40
CA ARG A 552 -8.61 20.13 24.68
C ARG A 552 -8.08 18.72 24.45
N GLU A 553 -7.40 18.50 23.32
CA GLU A 553 -6.85 17.19 23.00
C GLU A 553 -5.72 16.81 23.98
N ASP A 554 -4.88 17.76 24.39
CA ASP A 554 -3.88 17.55 25.45
C ASP A 554 -4.56 17.16 26.78
N ALA A 555 -5.64 17.85 27.17
CA ALA A 555 -6.40 17.49 28.37
C ALA A 555 -6.97 16.05 28.30
N ALA A 556 -7.50 15.64 27.14
CA ALA A 556 -7.99 14.27 26.94
C ALA A 556 -6.86 13.23 27.06
N ILE A 557 -5.69 13.52 26.51
CA ILE A 557 -4.50 12.65 26.65
C ILE A 557 -4.07 12.57 28.12
N VAL A 558 -3.99 13.72 28.81
CA VAL A 558 -3.63 13.79 30.24
C VAL A 558 -4.61 12.98 31.09
N ASP A 559 -5.90 13.07 30.84
CA ASP A 559 -6.92 12.29 31.54
C ASP A 559 -6.76 10.78 31.29
N ARG A 560 -6.53 10.38 30.02
CA ARG A 560 -6.31 8.98 29.62
C ARG A 560 -5.04 8.39 30.23
N LEU A 561 -3.98 9.18 30.36
CA LEU A 561 -2.72 8.80 31.03
C LEU A 561 -2.88 8.78 32.56
N GLY A 562 -3.68 9.69 33.12
CA GLY A 562 -4.04 9.72 34.53
C GLY A 562 -4.74 8.44 34.98
N ALA A 563 -5.59 7.85 34.12
CA ALA A 563 -6.19 6.53 34.36
C ALA A 563 -5.14 5.40 34.51
N GLN A 564 -3.97 5.54 33.88
CA GLN A 564 -2.81 4.65 34.03
C GLN A 564 -1.83 5.08 35.13
N LYS A 565 -2.20 6.08 35.95
CA LYS A 565 -1.35 6.64 37.01
C LYS A 565 -0.03 7.23 36.48
N VAL A 566 -0.09 7.83 35.30
CA VAL A 566 0.98 8.66 34.74
C VAL A 566 0.57 10.12 34.92
N ALA A 567 1.27 10.83 35.80
CA ALA A 567 1.04 12.26 36.01
C ALA A 567 1.69 13.04 34.84
N TRP A 568 0.92 13.36 33.81
CA TRP A 568 1.40 14.01 32.60
C TRP A 568 1.16 15.53 32.65
N ALA A 569 1.93 16.26 33.46
CA ALA A 569 1.82 17.73 33.55
C ALA A 569 2.86 18.43 32.68
N GLY A 570 2.67 19.73 32.44
CA GLY A 570 3.54 20.60 31.65
C GLY A 570 2.98 20.94 30.27
N THR A 571 3.59 21.91 29.60
CA THR A 571 3.14 22.38 28.27
C THR A 571 3.86 21.62 27.15
N VAL A 572 3.14 21.24 26.10
CA VAL A 572 3.72 20.69 24.86
C VAL A 572 4.82 21.64 24.34
N GLY A 573 6.00 21.11 23.99
CA GLY A 573 7.10 21.91 23.43
C GLY A 573 7.94 22.71 24.45
N ALA A 574 7.62 22.68 25.74
CA ALA A 574 8.48 23.26 26.76
C ALA A 574 9.58 22.27 27.17
N SER A 575 10.86 22.65 27.03
CA SER A 575 12.00 21.96 27.66
C SER A 575 12.56 22.83 28.79
N GLY A 576 12.80 22.21 29.94
CA GLY A 576 13.39 22.86 31.12
C GLY A 576 14.87 22.53 31.34
N ASP A 577 15.51 21.76 30.44
CA ASP A 577 16.83 21.14 30.62
C ASP A 577 17.04 20.58 32.05
N PRO A 578 16.19 19.63 32.49
CA PRO A 578 16.30 19.09 33.84
C PRO A 578 17.60 18.30 34.03
N LYS A 579 18.19 18.42 35.21
CA LYS A 579 19.28 17.54 35.66
C LYS A 579 18.69 16.22 36.12
N LEU A 580 18.82 15.18 35.31
CA LEU A 580 18.27 13.86 35.59
C LEU A 580 19.37 12.84 35.88
N GLU A 581 19.05 11.86 36.71
CA GLU A 581 19.83 10.64 36.88
C GLU A 581 18.91 9.46 36.57
N VAL A 582 19.30 8.60 35.62
CA VAL A 582 18.55 7.40 35.25
C VAL A 582 19.34 6.14 35.64
N LYS A 583 18.63 5.17 36.18
CA LYS A 583 19.12 3.82 36.44
C LYS A 583 18.15 2.83 35.84
N ALA A 584 18.67 1.80 35.21
CA ALA A 584 17.86 0.70 34.75
C ALA A 584 18.48 -0.64 35.14
N VAL A 585 17.65 -1.68 35.21
CA VAL A 585 18.09 -3.04 35.48
C VAL A 585 17.11 -4.03 34.87
N ILE A 586 17.64 -5.13 34.35
CA ILE A 586 16.87 -6.34 34.04
C ILE A 586 17.22 -7.36 35.14
N PRO A 587 16.35 -7.57 36.15
CA PRO A 587 16.67 -8.39 37.32
C PRO A 587 17.05 -9.83 36.99
N GLN A 588 16.50 -10.37 35.89
CA GLN A 588 16.82 -11.69 35.35
C GLN A 588 18.32 -11.80 35.04
N LEU A 589 18.92 -10.75 34.46
CA LEU A 589 20.35 -10.67 34.11
C LEU A 589 21.22 -10.20 35.28
N ALA A 590 20.64 -9.72 36.37
CA ALA A 590 21.39 -9.38 37.59
C ALA A 590 21.79 -10.63 38.39
N LYS A 591 21.17 -11.78 38.12
CA LYS A 591 21.51 -13.07 38.74
C LYS A 591 22.78 -13.62 38.07
N ARG A 592 23.75 -13.99 38.90
CA ARG A 592 24.98 -14.64 38.47
C ARG A 592 24.98 -16.11 38.89
N GLY A 593 25.49 -16.97 38.03
CA GLY A 593 25.78 -18.37 38.33
C GLY A 593 26.86 -18.52 39.40
N GLU A 594 27.12 -19.76 39.83
CA GLU A 594 28.17 -20.08 40.82
C GLU A 594 29.58 -19.67 40.34
N ASP A 595 29.77 -19.55 39.03
CA ASP A 595 30.96 -19.08 38.31
C ASP A 595 31.02 -17.55 38.12
N GLY A 596 29.95 -16.83 38.43
CA GLY A 596 29.86 -15.39 38.26
C GLY A 596 29.38 -14.93 36.88
N GLU A 597 29.03 -15.86 35.98
CA GLU A 597 28.46 -15.57 34.65
C GLU A 597 26.98 -15.19 34.74
N VAL A 598 26.55 -14.28 33.86
CA VAL A 598 25.14 -13.89 33.73
C VAL A 598 24.39 -15.02 33.05
N THR A 599 23.24 -15.43 33.59
CA THR A 599 22.37 -16.38 32.90
C THR A 599 21.56 -15.61 31.85
N PRO A 600 21.70 -15.91 30.54
CA PRO A 600 20.92 -15.25 29.50
C PRO A 600 19.42 -15.53 29.65
N ILE A 601 18.60 -14.64 29.13
CA ILE A 601 17.14 -14.84 29.04
C ILE A 601 16.86 -15.74 27.84
N THR A 602 16.01 -16.75 28.00
CA THR A 602 15.64 -17.62 26.87
C THR A 602 14.76 -16.85 25.89
N ALA A 603 15.06 -16.91 24.60
CA ALA A 603 14.23 -16.31 23.55
C ALA A 603 12.78 -16.82 23.70
N GLY A 604 11.80 -15.93 23.61
CA GLY A 604 10.40 -16.25 23.87
C GLY A 604 9.95 -16.16 25.34
N GLU A 605 10.88 -16.09 26.30
CA GLU A 605 10.60 -15.83 27.71
C GLU A 605 10.45 -14.31 27.95
N PRO A 606 9.41 -13.86 28.67
CA PRO A 606 9.29 -12.46 29.04
C PRO A 606 10.29 -12.08 30.15
N PHE A 607 10.75 -10.83 30.15
CA PHE A 607 11.64 -10.26 31.17
C PHE A 607 11.23 -8.84 31.56
N ASP A 608 11.60 -8.40 32.76
CA ASP A 608 11.18 -7.11 33.28
C ASP A 608 12.32 -6.08 33.19
N LEU A 609 12.06 -4.98 32.50
CA LEU A 609 12.91 -3.80 32.50
C LEU A 609 12.41 -2.87 33.61
N LYS A 610 13.23 -2.68 34.65
CA LYS A 610 12.95 -1.74 35.75
C LYS A 610 13.78 -0.48 35.57
N VAL A 611 13.14 0.68 35.55
CA VAL A 611 13.76 1.99 35.38
C VAL A 611 13.46 2.87 36.58
N GLU A 612 14.47 3.57 37.09
CA GLU A 612 14.36 4.62 38.09
C GLU A 612 14.88 5.93 37.51
N VAL A 613 14.07 6.99 37.56
CA VAL A 613 14.48 8.34 37.14
C VAL A 613 14.41 9.26 38.35
N THR A 614 15.54 9.87 38.69
CA THR A 614 15.68 10.83 39.79
C THR A 614 15.86 12.24 39.24
N ASN A 615 15.03 13.18 39.69
CA ASN A 615 15.20 14.59 39.35
C ASN A 615 16.17 15.27 40.34
N ARG A 616 17.32 15.74 39.84
CA ARG A 616 18.35 16.46 40.58
C ARG A 616 18.27 17.98 40.39
N SER A 617 17.25 18.45 39.70
CA SER A 617 16.98 19.87 39.47
C SER A 617 16.32 20.51 40.69
N ASP A 618 16.33 21.84 40.72
CA ASP A 618 15.61 22.64 41.73
C ASP A 618 14.12 22.88 41.35
N ALA A 619 13.72 22.47 40.15
CA ALA A 619 12.36 22.59 39.61
C ALA A 619 11.80 21.21 39.21
N PRO A 620 10.47 21.01 39.21
CA PRO A 620 9.86 19.78 38.71
C PRO A 620 10.30 19.51 37.28
N ALA A 621 10.59 18.25 36.98
CA ALA A 621 10.80 17.79 35.61
C ALA A 621 9.46 17.25 35.11
N GLU A 622 8.99 17.79 33.98
CA GLU A 622 7.65 17.56 33.45
C GLU A 622 7.73 16.83 32.10
N ARG A 623 6.64 16.14 31.73
CA ARG A 623 6.56 15.31 30.52
C ARG A 623 7.79 14.43 30.30
N LEU A 624 8.30 13.81 31.37
CA LEU A 624 9.45 12.92 31.26
C LEU A 624 9.03 11.62 30.60
N HIS A 625 9.79 11.21 29.60
CA HIS A 625 9.65 9.91 28.94
C HIS A 625 11.02 9.35 28.63
N LEU A 626 11.02 8.08 28.29
CA LEU A 626 12.21 7.32 27.93
C LEU A 626 11.93 6.65 26.59
N ILE A 627 12.91 6.68 25.69
CA ILE A 627 12.87 5.96 24.41
C ILE A 627 13.99 4.92 24.46
N THR A 628 13.67 3.67 24.09
CA THR A 628 14.69 2.63 23.94
C THR A 628 15.39 2.76 22.60
N GLU A 629 16.71 2.52 22.59
CA GLU A 629 17.47 2.30 21.35
C GLU A 629 18.10 0.90 21.36
N CYS A 630 17.84 0.12 20.32
CA CYS A 630 18.36 -1.22 20.15
C CYS A 630 18.51 -1.57 18.65
N VAL A 631 19.47 -2.45 18.33
CA VAL A 631 19.61 -2.98 16.95
C VAL A 631 18.48 -3.95 16.56
N HIS A 632 17.68 -4.39 17.53
CA HIS A 632 16.54 -5.27 17.32
C HIS A 632 15.25 -4.44 17.32
N ASP A 633 14.59 -4.37 16.16
CA ASP A 633 13.39 -3.56 15.92
C ASP A 633 12.28 -3.75 16.97
N GLU A 634 12.13 -4.95 17.55
CA GLU A 634 11.10 -5.21 18.56
C GLU A 634 11.40 -4.60 19.95
N LEU A 635 12.64 -4.16 20.18
CA LEU A 635 13.11 -3.49 21.39
C LEU A 635 13.49 -2.02 21.15
N ASP A 636 13.50 -1.58 19.90
CA ASP A 636 13.82 -0.21 19.49
C ASP A 636 12.58 0.69 19.51
N GLY A 637 12.76 1.96 19.89
CA GLY A 637 11.70 2.97 19.84
C GLY A 637 10.54 2.78 20.83
N ILE A 638 10.71 1.97 21.88
CA ILE A 638 9.69 1.82 22.92
C ILE A 638 9.68 3.08 23.79
N GLU A 639 8.60 3.85 23.70
CA GLU A 639 8.41 5.06 24.49
C GLU A 639 7.66 4.76 25.81
N LEU A 640 8.38 4.93 26.92
CA LEU A 640 7.91 4.73 28.28
C LEU A 640 7.75 6.08 29.00
N LEU A 641 6.50 6.45 29.30
CA LEU A 641 6.12 7.66 29.99
C LEU A 641 6.38 7.57 31.50
N ILE A 642 7.26 8.44 31.97
CA ILE A 642 7.56 8.62 33.40
C ILE A 642 6.55 9.61 34.01
N GLY A 643 6.33 10.74 33.34
CA GLY A 643 5.45 11.83 33.77
C GLY A 643 6.20 12.94 34.50
N THR A 644 5.58 13.50 35.54
CA THR A 644 6.18 14.56 36.36
C THR A 644 6.98 13.98 37.52
N VAL A 645 8.21 14.46 37.71
CA VAL A 645 9.10 14.10 38.83
C VAL A 645 9.46 15.36 39.61
N PRO A 646 8.98 15.52 40.86
CA PRO A 646 9.33 16.68 41.70
C PRO A 646 10.84 16.79 42.00
N PRO A 647 11.33 17.98 42.38
CA PRO A 647 12.73 18.18 42.77
C PRO A 647 13.17 17.20 43.86
N GLY A 648 14.27 16.48 43.62
CA GLY A 648 14.86 15.53 44.57
C GLY A 648 14.13 14.19 44.68
N GLU A 649 13.00 14.00 43.98
CA GLU A 649 12.25 12.74 44.01
C GLU A 649 12.73 11.74 42.95
N THR A 650 12.30 10.48 43.12
CA THR A 650 12.60 9.37 42.20
C THR A 650 11.33 8.63 41.86
N VAL A 651 11.04 8.52 40.56
CA VAL A 651 9.93 7.70 40.04
C VAL A 651 10.48 6.40 39.50
N ARG A 652 9.72 5.32 39.69
CA ARG A 652 10.05 3.97 39.23
C ARG A 652 9.00 3.48 38.25
N ARG A 653 9.46 2.85 37.17
CA ARG A 653 8.62 2.15 36.20
C ARG A 653 9.16 0.75 35.97
N GLU A 654 8.26 -0.16 35.66
CA GLU A 654 8.55 -1.55 35.35
C GLU A 654 7.72 -1.92 34.13
N VAL A 655 8.37 -2.45 33.11
CA VAL A 655 7.74 -2.92 31.88
C VAL A 655 8.20 -4.34 31.59
N SER A 656 7.25 -5.20 31.24
CA SER A 656 7.54 -6.58 30.84
C SER A 656 7.71 -6.62 29.33
N LEU A 657 8.90 -7.02 28.87
CA LEU A 657 9.30 -7.10 27.47
C LEU A 657 9.51 -8.57 27.10
N LYS A 658 9.54 -8.84 25.79
CA LYS A 658 9.77 -10.19 25.27
C LYS A 658 10.44 -10.11 23.91
N VAL A 659 11.49 -10.90 23.74
CA VAL A 659 12.09 -11.19 22.44
C VAL A 659 11.41 -12.42 21.85
N MET A 660 11.24 -12.44 20.53
CA MET A 660 10.54 -13.52 19.86
C MET A 660 11.32 -14.85 19.91
N PRO A 661 10.65 -16.02 20.00
CA PRO A 661 11.31 -17.31 20.22
C PRO A 661 12.20 -17.76 19.05
N TRP A 662 12.05 -17.15 17.87
CA TRP A 662 12.89 -17.41 16.70
C TRP A 662 14.18 -16.58 16.69
N HIS A 663 14.52 -15.81 17.71
CA HIS A 663 15.84 -15.15 17.72
C HIS A 663 16.93 -16.19 18.04
N PRO A 664 18.09 -16.14 17.35
CA PRO A 664 19.28 -16.87 17.78
C PRO A 664 19.85 -16.24 19.06
N ASP A 665 20.93 -16.81 19.58
CA ASP A 665 21.72 -16.18 20.64
C ASP A 665 22.17 -14.78 20.19
N PHE A 666 22.00 -13.78 21.06
CA PHE A 666 22.57 -12.45 20.86
C PHE A 666 22.86 -11.75 22.19
N ALA A 667 23.79 -10.80 22.15
CA ALA A 667 24.19 -10.01 23.30
C ALA A 667 24.43 -8.56 22.90
N GLU A 668 23.39 -7.74 23.05
CA GLU A 668 23.35 -6.37 22.53
C GLU A 668 23.20 -5.33 23.64
N GLU A 669 23.55 -4.09 23.31
CA GLU A 669 23.26 -2.96 24.19
C GLU A 669 21.81 -2.49 23.99
N LEU A 670 21.08 -2.34 25.10
CA LEU A 670 19.79 -1.66 25.15
C LEU A 670 20.02 -0.31 25.83
N ARG A 671 20.00 0.75 25.02
CA ARG A 671 20.13 2.13 25.51
C ARG A 671 18.75 2.70 25.81
N LEU A 672 18.71 3.58 26.80
CA LEU A 672 17.51 4.14 27.39
C LEU A 672 17.72 5.65 27.50
N ASP A 673 17.13 6.38 26.57
CA ASP A 673 17.32 7.82 26.44
C ASP A 673 16.12 8.56 27.03
N VAL A 674 16.37 9.34 28.07
CA VAL A 674 15.36 10.08 28.82
C VAL A 674 15.30 11.50 28.28
N HIS A 675 14.08 11.95 28.00
CA HIS A 675 13.79 13.29 27.51
C HIS A 675 12.68 13.95 28.35
N SER A 676 12.76 15.27 28.48
CA SER A 676 11.72 16.15 29.03
C SER A 676 11.07 16.95 27.92
N GLY A 677 9.79 16.68 27.67
CA GLY A 677 9.07 17.31 26.56
C GLY A 677 9.46 16.71 25.21
N GLU A 678 9.58 17.54 24.17
CA GLU A 678 9.94 17.07 22.83
C GLU A 678 11.35 16.47 22.83
N PRO A 679 11.56 15.27 22.24
CA PRO A 679 12.89 14.70 22.13
C PRO A 679 13.76 15.56 21.20
N GLY A 680 14.90 16.02 21.73
CA GLY A 680 15.95 16.67 20.95
C GLY A 680 17.05 15.70 20.53
N ASP A 681 18.02 16.19 19.75
CA ASP A 681 19.17 15.40 19.27
C ASP A 681 20.00 14.76 20.41
N ALA A 682 19.95 15.35 21.61
CA ALA A 682 20.64 14.85 22.79
C ALA A 682 19.63 14.55 23.91
N PRO A 683 19.75 13.39 24.59
CA PRO A 683 18.92 13.07 25.74
C PRO A 683 19.33 13.86 26.99
N ASP A 684 18.37 14.10 27.88
CA ASP A 684 18.60 14.73 29.19
C ASP A 684 19.36 13.81 30.15
N ALA A 685 19.17 12.50 30.00
CA ALA A 685 19.98 11.46 30.64
C ALA A 685 19.88 10.13 29.88
N THR A 686 20.92 9.30 30.01
CA THR A 686 20.97 7.99 29.36
C THR A 686 21.36 6.90 30.35
N ALA A 687 20.73 5.73 30.23
CA ALA A 687 21.22 4.48 30.80
C ALA A 687 21.47 3.47 29.67
N ALA A 688 22.39 2.54 29.90
CA ALA A 688 22.65 1.44 28.98
C ALA A 688 22.68 0.13 29.77
N LEU A 689 22.11 -0.91 29.18
CA LEU A 689 22.08 -2.26 29.72
C LEU A 689 22.63 -3.21 28.67
N ARG A 690 23.31 -4.27 29.13
CA ARG A 690 23.63 -5.40 28.28
C ARG A 690 22.49 -6.40 28.35
N LEU A 691 21.82 -6.63 27.22
CA LEU A 691 20.79 -7.65 27.05
C LEU A 691 21.43 -8.90 26.48
N GLU A 692 21.32 -10.02 27.19
CA GLU A 692 21.84 -11.32 26.74
C GLU A 692 20.67 -12.29 26.56
N ILE A 693 20.47 -12.75 25.34
CA ILE A 693 19.40 -13.66 24.93
C ILE A 693 20.03 -14.97 24.44
N ALA A 694 19.52 -16.09 24.95
CA ALA A 694 19.81 -17.43 24.44
C ALA A 694 18.67 -17.88 23.52
N GLY A 695 18.98 -18.17 22.27
CA GLY A 695 18.07 -18.76 21.31
C GLY A 695 17.59 -20.13 21.77
N GLN A 696 16.36 -20.48 21.38
CA GLN A 696 15.85 -21.82 21.62
C GLN A 696 16.56 -22.84 20.71
N GLU A 697 16.76 -24.04 21.22
CA GLU A 697 17.27 -25.17 20.43
C GLU A 697 16.27 -25.43 19.29
N ARG A 698 16.69 -25.11 18.06
CA ARG A 698 15.87 -25.36 16.88
C ARG A 698 16.12 -26.79 16.42
N SER A 699 15.04 -27.51 16.12
CA SER A 699 15.14 -28.69 15.28
C SER A 699 15.71 -28.27 13.93
N ASP A 700 16.94 -28.70 13.63
CA ASP A 700 17.52 -28.56 12.30
C ASP A 700 16.59 -29.26 11.30
N PRO A 701 16.09 -28.60 10.25
CA PRO A 701 15.42 -29.30 9.17
C PRO A 701 16.45 -30.17 8.44
N SER A 702 16.60 -31.42 8.88
CA SER A 702 17.27 -32.44 8.08
C SER A 702 16.28 -32.93 7.03
N TYR A 703 16.54 -32.62 5.76
CA TYR A 703 15.84 -33.26 4.66
C TYR A 703 16.72 -34.38 4.12
N ASP A 704 16.15 -35.57 4.01
CA ASP A 704 16.77 -36.71 3.36
C ASP A 704 15.97 -36.95 2.07
N TRP A 705 16.63 -36.90 0.92
CA TRP A 705 15.99 -37.11 -0.39
C TRP A 705 16.64 -38.32 -1.06
N TRP A 706 15.81 -39.12 -1.73
CA TRP A 706 16.23 -40.35 -2.40
C TRP A 706 15.58 -40.36 -3.78
N ILE A 707 16.37 -40.47 -4.84
CA ILE A 707 15.85 -40.75 -6.18
C ILE A 707 15.72 -42.27 -6.30
N VAL A 708 14.49 -42.77 -6.40
CA VAL A 708 14.24 -44.18 -6.71
C VAL A 708 13.86 -44.29 -8.17
N ASP A 709 14.86 -44.50 -9.02
CA ASP A 709 14.65 -44.67 -10.46
C ASP A 709 15.33 -45.95 -10.96
N ASP A 710 14.81 -47.10 -10.53
CA ASP A 710 14.92 -48.38 -11.25
C ASP A 710 14.05 -49.47 -10.55
N PRO A 711 13.00 -50.01 -11.21
CA PRO A 711 12.21 -51.13 -10.67
C PRO A 711 13.04 -52.38 -10.30
N LYS A 712 14.25 -52.54 -10.85
CA LYS A 712 15.16 -53.66 -10.53
C LYS A 712 15.98 -53.44 -9.27
N LEU A 713 16.24 -52.20 -8.86
CA LEU A 713 17.00 -51.88 -7.64
C LEU A 713 16.15 -52.09 -6.37
N VAL A 714 14.83 -51.90 -6.46
CA VAL A 714 13.86 -52.15 -5.37
C VAL A 714 13.92 -53.60 -4.87
N ALA A 715 14.16 -54.56 -5.76
CA ALA A 715 14.22 -55.98 -5.40
C ALA A 715 15.53 -56.40 -4.70
N ALA A 716 16.57 -55.55 -4.75
CA ALA A 716 17.90 -55.82 -4.18
C ALA A 716 18.23 -54.97 -2.94
N ALA A 717 17.35 -54.06 -2.54
CA ALA A 717 17.56 -53.21 -1.38
C ALA A 717 17.59 -54.03 -0.07
N PRO A 718 18.49 -53.71 0.88
CA PRO A 718 18.53 -54.39 2.18
C PRO A 718 17.20 -54.18 2.93
N ALA A 719 16.75 -55.22 3.64
CA ALA A 719 15.56 -55.11 4.47
C ALA A 719 15.77 -54.06 5.57
N ARG A 720 14.76 -53.22 5.76
CA ARG A 720 14.69 -52.15 6.77
C ARG A 720 15.17 -52.69 8.15
N PRO A 721 16.11 -52.02 8.84
CA PRO A 721 16.50 -52.43 10.19
C PRO A 721 15.29 -52.39 11.13
N GLN A 722 15.06 -53.49 11.86
CA GLN A 722 14.10 -53.54 12.97
C GLN A 722 14.80 -53.08 14.25
N GLU A 723 15.11 -51.80 14.39
CA GLU A 723 15.45 -51.25 15.71
C GLU A 723 14.61 -50.01 16.01
N GLU A 724 14.01 -50.03 17.20
CA GLU A 724 13.25 -48.94 17.79
C GLU A 724 14.19 -47.75 18.07
N GLY A 725 14.06 -46.67 17.31
CA GLY A 725 14.68 -45.39 17.63
C GLY A 725 14.05 -44.76 18.88
N PRO A 726 14.78 -43.89 19.61
CA PRO A 726 14.26 -43.26 20.82
C PRO A 726 13.14 -42.27 20.45
N ALA A 727 12.02 -42.35 21.18
CA ALA A 727 10.87 -41.50 21.00
C ALA A 727 11.14 -40.07 21.49
N VAL A 728 11.06 -39.07 20.59
CA VAL A 728 10.25 -37.83 20.65
C VAL A 728 10.23 -37.26 19.21
N GLY A 729 9.05 -36.95 18.67
CA GLY A 729 8.85 -36.57 17.27
C GLY A 729 7.97 -37.60 16.58
N GLU A 730 6.68 -37.30 16.43
CA GLU A 730 5.77 -38.16 15.68
C GLU A 730 6.21 -38.17 14.20
N PRO A 731 6.50 -39.34 13.60
CA PRO A 731 6.69 -39.42 12.17
C PRO A 731 5.35 -39.18 11.48
N PHE A 732 5.27 -38.09 10.71
CA PHE A 732 4.19 -37.85 9.76
C PHE A 732 4.66 -38.21 8.36
N THR A 733 3.73 -38.57 7.48
CA THR A 733 4.01 -38.85 6.07
C THR A 733 3.41 -37.73 5.26
N VAL A 734 4.26 -36.93 4.62
CA VAL A 734 3.80 -35.93 3.65
C VAL A 734 3.52 -36.61 2.33
N ALA A 735 2.25 -36.79 2.02
CA ALA A 735 1.82 -37.19 0.69
C ALA A 735 1.58 -35.91 -0.12
N GLY A 736 2.65 -35.37 -0.72
CA GLY A 736 2.52 -34.32 -1.71
C GLY A 736 1.63 -34.79 -2.85
N ASN A 737 0.65 -33.98 -3.25
CA ASN A 737 -0.26 -34.27 -4.35
C ASN A 737 0.40 -34.03 -5.74
N GLY A 738 1.66 -33.56 -5.76
CA GLY A 738 2.40 -33.21 -6.98
C GLY A 738 2.36 -31.73 -7.37
N ASP A 739 1.90 -30.81 -6.51
CA ASP A 739 1.78 -29.38 -6.82
C ASP A 739 2.99 -28.51 -6.45
N GLY A 740 4.03 -29.08 -5.83
CA GLY A 740 5.31 -28.41 -5.59
C GLY A 740 5.34 -27.44 -4.39
N VAL A 741 4.34 -27.43 -3.51
CA VAL A 741 4.35 -26.58 -2.30
C VAL A 741 4.09 -27.41 -1.04
N LEU A 742 5.02 -27.36 -0.07
CA LEU A 742 4.84 -28.00 1.24
C LEU A 742 4.24 -27.00 2.24
N GLN A 743 3.09 -27.33 2.83
CA GLN A 743 2.41 -26.52 3.86
C GLN A 743 2.48 -27.20 5.25
N PRO A 744 2.42 -26.44 6.37
CA PRO A 744 2.45 -27.03 7.71
C PRO A 744 1.21 -27.91 7.97
N GLY A 745 1.44 -29.21 8.21
CA GLY A 745 0.39 -30.20 8.48
C GLY A 745 -0.03 -31.05 7.28
N GLU A 746 0.70 -30.96 6.17
CA GLU A 746 0.84 -32.05 5.21
C GLU A 746 1.99 -32.96 5.61
#